data_AF-A0A538Q4E9-F1
#
_entry.id   AF-A0A538Q4E9-F1
#
_cell.length_a   1.000
_cell.length_b   1.000
_cell.length_c   1.000
_cell.angle_alpha   90.00
_cell.angle_beta   90.00
_cell.angle_gamma   90.00
#
_symmetry.space_group_name_H-M   'P 1'
#
loop_
_entity.id
_entity.type
_entity.pdbx_description
1 polymer ?
#
loop_
_entity_poly.entity_id
_entity_poly.type
_entity_poly.pdbx_seq_one_letter_code
_entity_poly.pdbx_strand_id
1 'polypeptide(L)'
;MMWAPGKSKRRSADGAGARFHESPMRAELFSVSQLERHARTIAGWHELASMPGHDDWLLARLADNEVALRDAYTLVSDAVQRGRQITPAAEWFIDNYHLIEEQIRTARRHLPRAYNRELPRLANAPTPGTPRVYHIALELISHAHGRVDAEALRAFVASYQEIRPLRLGELWAIPIMLRLALLENLRRVAMAITAGRRDREAAASWVARMLTATAANPTDVVLVLAELVAAEPPFSNAFVAELASRIQAQGTALVFPMSWLEQRLAESGQTVEQVFELATQSQAADQVSIGNSIGSLRFLGACDWRDFVEAMSVVERTLRTAPGYGAMDFATRDRYRRVVELIARRSALSEDDVARAAIRLASDRTGRTAHVGYFLIDRGRRQLERAVAMRRSLGQVVRRTGDSLRHVCYGGAIALVTVGVALALVALAPLAPSVAWCALVVLCASDLAVALVHWAATLIVSPQILPRLEFASGIPADHRTLVAVPAMLTDAAEIDELVEALEVRFLANRDANLAFALVTDLRDATTEVVDGDAALVERAGAAIAALNATYPTQSGGFFLFHRARQWNPRERLWMGWERKRGKLEQLNAALRGEAGLFATVVGPTAGLADIRYVIALDADTGLPRDAARVLAATLAHPLNRPCFDAARRRITEGYGILQPRVGATMASISRSRFARLFGGRAGIDPYTRAVSDVYQDVFDEGSFIGKGIYDIDAVQRAIGGRLPDDRVLSHDLLEGAYARSGLVSDVLLVEDFPSTHAADISRRHRWIRGDWQI
;
A
#
# COMPACT_ATOMS: atom_id res chain seq x y z
N MET A 1 9.11 -48.40 30.72
CA MET A 1 10.11 -49.02 31.60
C MET A 1 11.00 -47.89 32.13
N MET A 2 11.02 -47.71 33.44
CA MET A 2 11.71 -46.63 34.18
C MET A 2 13.21 -46.56 33.85
N TRP A 3 13.78 -45.34 33.81
CA TRP A 3 14.92 -44.96 34.67
C TRP A 3 15.11 -43.43 34.71
N ALA A 4 15.39 -42.95 35.93
CA ALA A 4 15.55 -41.55 36.33
C ALA A 4 17.03 -41.08 36.18
N PRO A 5 17.34 -39.77 36.34
CA PRO A 5 18.42 -39.10 35.63
C PRO A 5 19.73 -38.96 36.43
N GLY A 6 20.86 -39.16 35.74
CA GLY A 6 22.19 -38.76 36.22
C GLY A 6 22.57 -37.35 35.77
N LYS A 7 22.80 -36.45 36.72
CA LYS A 7 23.39 -35.11 36.48
C LYS A 7 24.87 -35.24 36.11
N SER A 8 25.32 -34.63 35.01
CA SER A 8 26.72 -34.20 34.86
C SER A 8 26.91 -33.18 33.72
N LYS A 9 27.30 -31.97 34.14
CA LYS A 9 28.26 -31.03 33.54
C LYS A 9 28.07 -30.57 32.08
N ARG A 10 27.76 -29.27 31.98
CA ARG A 10 28.11 -28.36 30.89
C ARG A 10 29.48 -28.71 30.29
N ARG A 11 29.50 -29.03 29.00
CA ARG A 11 30.68 -28.90 28.13
C ARG A 11 30.30 -28.03 26.95
N SER A 12 31.01 -26.92 26.87
CA SER A 12 31.03 -25.93 25.80
C SER A 12 31.55 -26.53 24.49
N ALA A 13 30.98 -26.03 23.39
CA ALA A 13 31.58 -25.86 22.07
C ALA A 13 32.44 -27.01 21.53
N ASP A 14 31.80 -27.89 20.76
CA ASP A 14 32.32 -28.39 19.48
C ASP A 14 31.15 -28.97 18.68
N GLY A 15 30.52 -28.11 17.88
CA GLY A 15 29.42 -28.46 16.99
C GLY A 15 29.94 -29.02 15.66
N ALA A 16 30.56 -30.20 15.71
CA ALA A 16 30.89 -31.00 14.53
C ALA A 16 30.20 -32.36 14.66
N GLY A 17 28.89 -32.38 14.43
CA GLY A 17 28.07 -33.58 14.50
C GLY A 17 26.85 -33.48 13.60
N ALA A 18 26.78 -34.37 12.61
CA ALA A 18 25.66 -34.65 11.71
C ALA A 18 25.27 -33.56 10.68
N ARG A 19 26.03 -33.46 9.58
CA ARG A 19 25.47 -33.02 8.29
C ARG A 19 24.54 -34.13 7.80
N PHE A 20 23.28 -34.13 8.22
CA PHE A 20 22.25 -34.86 7.48
C PHE A 20 22.25 -34.31 6.05
N HIS A 21 22.37 -35.19 5.05
CA HIS A 21 22.11 -34.82 3.66
C HIS A 21 20.66 -34.32 3.57
N GLU A 22 20.48 -33.01 3.53
CA GLU A 22 19.16 -32.40 3.37
C GLU A 22 18.72 -32.56 1.91
N SER A 23 18.02 -33.65 1.61
CA SER A 23 17.49 -33.89 0.28
C SER A 23 16.51 -32.79 -0.16
N PRO A 24 16.40 -32.53 -1.48
CA PRO A 24 15.37 -31.67 -2.06
C PRO A 24 13.95 -32.02 -1.55
N MET A 25 13.07 -31.03 -1.45
CA MET A 25 11.69 -31.25 -1.00
C MET A 25 10.88 -31.95 -2.10
N ARG A 26 10.83 -33.28 -2.04
CA ARG A 26 10.19 -34.15 -3.03
C ARG A 26 9.37 -35.23 -2.33
N ALA A 27 8.19 -34.86 -1.87
CA ALA A 27 7.21 -35.83 -1.41
C ALA A 27 6.41 -36.40 -2.60
N GLU A 28 5.47 -37.30 -2.35
CA GLU A 28 4.56 -37.80 -3.39
C GLU A 28 3.78 -36.65 -4.04
N LEU A 29 3.72 -36.63 -5.37
CA LEU A 29 2.97 -35.62 -6.12
C LEU A 29 1.47 -35.79 -5.90
N PHE A 30 0.82 -34.74 -5.44
CA PHE A 30 -0.61 -34.72 -5.21
C PHE A 30 -1.33 -33.93 -6.30
N SER A 31 -2.44 -34.50 -6.80
CA SER A 31 -3.46 -33.75 -7.53
C SER A 31 -4.14 -32.72 -6.62
N VAL A 32 -4.87 -31.75 -7.18
CA VAL A 32 -5.61 -30.74 -6.40
C VAL A 32 -6.53 -31.40 -5.35
N SER A 33 -7.26 -32.45 -5.73
CA SER A 33 -8.14 -33.19 -4.81
C SER A 33 -7.39 -33.89 -3.66
N GLN A 34 -6.17 -34.38 -3.91
CA GLN A 34 -5.31 -34.98 -2.88
C GLN A 34 -4.71 -33.89 -1.98
N LEU A 35 -4.33 -32.74 -2.55
CA LEU A 35 -3.87 -31.56 -1.82
C LEU A 35 -4.96 -31.03 -0.86
N GLU A 36 -6.22 -30.99 -1.27
CA GLU A 36 -7.34 -30.62 -0.41
C GLU A 36 -7.51 -31.58 0.79
N ARG A 37 -7.45 -32.90 0.52
CA ARG A 37 -7.54 -33.92 1.58
C ARG A 37 -6.35 -33.83 2.54
N HIS A 38 -5.15 -33.60 2.00
CA HIS A 38 -3.94 -33.37 2.79
C HIS A 38 -4.09 -32.13 3.66
N ALA A 39 -4.57 -31.02 3.10
CA ALA A 39 -4.83 -29.77 3.81
C ALA A 39 -5.75 -29.97 5.02
N ARG A 40 -6.85 -30.71 4.87
CA ARG A 40 -7.74 -31.07 6.00
C ARG A 40 -7.03 -31.92 7.05
N THR A 41 -6.23 -32.89 6.59
CA THR A 41 -5.48 -33.81 7.48
C THR A 41 -4.49 -33.05 8.34
N ILE A 42 -3.66 -32.18 7.74
CA ILE A 42 -2.70 -31.37 8.50
C ILE A 42 -3.39 -30.34 9.39
N ALA A 43 -4.55 -29.79 8.97
CA ALA A 43 -5.31 -28.86 9.80
C ALA A 43 -5.88 -29.53 11.06
N GLY A 44 -6.28 -30.80 10.97
CA GLY A 44 -6.67 -31.61 12.11
C GLY A 44 -5.50 -31.83 13.08
N TRP A 45 -4.31 -32.10 12.55
CA TRP A 45 -3.11 -32.36 13.35
C TRP A 45 -2.51 -31.11 13.99
N HIS A 46 -2.50 -29.94 13.33
CA HIS A 46 -1.82 -28.74 13.83
C HIS A 46 -2.29 -28.26 15.20
N GLU A 47 -1.41 -28.27 16.21
CA GLU A 47 -1.69 -27.72 17.54
C GLU A 47 -0.92 -26.41 17.75
N LEU A 48 -1.61 -25.36 18.19
CA LEU A 48 -1.00 -24.06 18.43
C LEU A 48 -0.33 -24.03 19.79
N ALA A 49 0.90 -23.53 19.85
CA ALA A 49 1.61 -23.29 21.09
C ALA A 49 0.98 -22.12 21.87
N SER A 50 0.92 -22.24 23.20
CA SER A 50 0.32 -21.23 24.09
C SER A 50 1.14 -19.93 24.22
N MET A 51 2.42 -19.95 23.83
CA MET A 51 3.35 -18.82 23.98
C MET A 51 3.87 -18.31 22.63
N PRO A 52 3.97 -16.98 22.42
CA PRO A 52 4.67 -16.41 21.28
C PRO A 52 6.14 -16.84 21.30
N GLY A 53 6.62 -17.40 20.19
CA GLY A 53 8.02 -17.84 20.08
C GLY A 53 8.97 -16.65 19.93
N HIS A 54 10.06 -16.69 20.70
CA HIS A 54 11.06 -15.63 20.76
C HIS A 54 12.16 -15.77 19.69
N ASP A 55 12.15 -16.88 18.95
CA ASP A 55 13.24 -17.21 18.02
C ASP A 55 12.95 -16.71 16.60
N ASP A 56 13.88 -15.88 16.12
CA ASP A 56 13.94 -15.34 14.76
C ASP A 56 14.62 -16.33 13.78
N TRP A 57 14.44 -17.64 14.01
CA TRP A 57 15.18 -18.71 13.31
C TRP A 57 14.97 -18.70 11.78
N LEU A 58 13.80 -18.28 11.29
CA LEU A 58 13.53 -18.16 9.85
C LEU A 58 14.43 -17.12 9.18
N LEU A 59 14.76 -16.02 9.87
CA LEU A 59 15.66 -15.00 9.33
C LEU A 59 17.11 -15.48 9.33
N ALA A 60 17.51 -16.22 10.38
CA ALA A 60 18.81 -16.89 10.40
C ALA A 60 18.91 -17.92 9.26
N ARG A 61 17.86 -18.73 9.08
CA ARG A 61 17.79 -19.71 8.00
C ARG A 61 17.80 -19.07 6.62
N LEU A 62 17.12 -17.93 6.43
CA LEU A 62 17.20 -17.18 5.18
C LEU A 62 18.64 -16.69 4.90
N ALA A 63 19.39 -16.29 5.93
CA ALA A 63 20.80 -15.91 5.78
C ALA A 63 21.67 -17.11 5.41
N ASP A 64 21.46 -18.27 6.04
CA ASP A 64 22.15 -19.52 5.67
C ASP A 64 21.84 -19.91 4.22
N ASN A 65 20.58 -19.74 3.80
CA ASN A 65 20.14 -20.01 2.43
C ASN A 65 20.83 -19.08 1.43
N GLU A 66 20.96 -17.79 1.76
CA GLU A 66 21.67 -16.83 0.93
C GLU A 66 23.15 -17.22 0.74
N VAL A 67 23.83 -17.61 1.82
CA VAL A 67 25.25 -18.04 1.75
C VAL A 67 25.39 -19.29 0.88
N ALA A 68 24.59 -20.33 1.15
CA ALA A 68 24.67 -21.59 0.42
C ALA A 68 24.35 -21.44 -1.08
N LEU A 69 23.36 -20.62 -1.42
CA LEU A 69 23.00 -20.34 -2.83
C LEU A 69 24.10 -19.55 -3.55
N ARG A 70 24.73 -18.59 -2.86
CA ARG A 70 25.85 -17.80 -3.39
C ARG A 70 27.07 -18.66 -3.65
N ASP A 71 27.43 -19.50 -2.68
CA ASP A 71 28.56 -20.43 -2.82
C ASP A 71 28.34 -21.40 -3.98
N ALA A 72 27.12 -21.91 -4.13
CA ALA A 72 26.75 -22.76 -5.27
C ALA A 72 26.86 -22.01 -6.60
N TYR A 73 26.41 -20.75 -6.66
CA TYR A 73 26.52 -19.91 -7.86
C TYR A 73 27.99 -19.69 -8.23
N THR A 74 28.83 -19.26 -7.29
CA THR A 74 30.27 -19.07 -7.53
C THR A 74 30.94 -20.36 -8.04
N LEU A 75 30.62 -21.50 -7.44
CA LEU A 75 31.18 -22.79 -7.85
C LEU A 75 30.74 -23.17 -9.26
N VAL A 76 29.46 -23.02 -9.60
CA VAL A 76 28.93 -23.33 -10.95
C VAL A 76 29.48 -22.37 -12.00
N SER A 77 29.51 -21.07 -11.73
CA SER A 77 30.07 -20.07 -12.66
C SER A 77 31.55 -20.29 -12.98
N ASP A 78 32.36 -20.68 -11.99
CA ASP A 78 33.78 -21.00 -12.20
C ASP A 78 33.98 -22.22 -13.12
N ALA A 79 33.06 -23.20 -13.13
CA ALA A 79 33.10 -24.29 -14.13
C ALA A 79 32.92 -23.77 -15.55
N VAL A 80 31.91 -22.92 -15.73
CA VAL A 80 31.55 -22.40 -17.05
C VAL A 80 32.71 -21.59 -17.61
N GLN A 81 33.34 -20.75 -16.77
CA GLN A 81 34.54 -19.99 -17.15
C GLN A 81 35.72 -20.89 -17.55
N ARG A 82 35.86 -22.07 -16.93
CA ARG A 82 36.88 -23.08 -17.26
C ARG A 82 36.49 -24.01 -18.42
N GLY A 83 35.38 -23.76 -19.11
CA GLY A 83 34.90 -24.58 -20.23
C GLY A 83 34.44 -25.98 -19.85
N ARG A 84 34.07 -26.22 -18.57
CA ARG A 84 33.57 -27.52 -18.11
C ARG A 84 32.08 -27.67 -18.42
N GLN A 85 31.66 -28.90 -18.77
CA GLN A 85 30.24 -29.20 -18.96
C GLN A 85 29.47 -29.10 -17.63
N ILE A 86 28.34 -28.41 -17.67
CA ILE A 86 27.40 -28.27 -16.55
C ILE A 86 26.13 -29.07 -16.82
N THR A 87 25.41 -29.46 -15.77
CA THR A 87 24.11 -30.10 -15.93
C THR A 87 23.04 -29.06 -16.32
N PRO A 88 21.95 -29.44 -17.01
CA PRO A 88 20.87 -28.52 -17.33
C PRO A 88 20.26 -27.84 -16.10
N ALA A 89 20.18 -28.52 -14.96
CA ALA A 89 19.73 -27.94 -13.70
C ALA A 89 20.68 -26.83 -13.19
N ALA A 90 21.99 -26.98 -13.40
CA ALA A 90 22.98 -25.98 -13.02
C ALA A 90 22.98 -24.77 -13.97
N GLU A 91 22.76 -24.99 -15.27
CA GLU A 91 22.56 -23.93 -16.27
C GLU A 91 21.35 -23.08 -15.92
N TRP A 92 20.22 -23.74 -15.66
CA TRP A 92 18.99 -23.05 -15.29
C TRP A 92 19.11 -22.30 -13.95
N PHE A 93 19.93 -22.79 -13.02
CA PHE A 93 20.23 -22.10 -11.77
C PHE A 93 21.02 -20.80 -11.99
N ILE A 94 22.08 -20.81 -12.81
CA ILE A 94 22.90 -19.61 -13.06
C ILE A 94 22.14 -18.54 -13.83
N ASP A 95 21.35 -18.93 -14.83
CA ASP A 95 20.58 -18.00 -15.68
C ASP A 95 19.55 -17.21 -14.86
N ASN A 96 19.03 -17.84 -13.80
CA ASN A 96 17.96 -17.28 -12.97
C ASN A 96 18.46 -16.78 -11.60
N TYR A 97 19.77 -16.77 -11.34
CA TYR A 97 20.31 -16.43 -10.01
C TYR A 97 19.98 -14.98 -9.59
N HIS A 98 19.94 -14.03 -10.53
CA HIS A 98 19.54 -12.64 -10.27
C HIS A 98 18.14 -12.53 -9.64
N LEU A 99 17.19 -13.35 -10.09
CA LEU A 99 15.85 -13.41 -9.52
C LEU A 99 15.88 -13.97 -8.10
N ILE A 100 16.69 -15.00 -7.84
CA ILE A 100 16.84 -15.57 -6.49
C ILE A 100 17.34 -14.49 -5.51
N GLU A 101 18.35 -13.71 -5.90
CA GLU A 101 18.86 -12.61 -5.07
C GLU A 101 17.80 -11.53 -4.79
N GLU A 102 16.99 -11.19 -5.79
CA GLU A 102 15.88 -10.25 -5.62
C GLU A 102 14.83 -10.80 -4.64
N GLN A 103 14.51 -12.10 -4.73
CA GLN A 103 13.56 -12.74 -3.83
C GLN A 103 14.09 -12.83 -2.39
N ILE A 104 15.39 -13.06 -2.18
CA ILE A 104 16.01 -13.02 -0.84
C ILE A 104 15.89 -11.61 -0.23
N ARG A 105 16.23 -10.57 -1.01
CA ARG A 105 16.12 -9.16 -0.56
C ARG A 105 14.68 -8.79 -0.22
N THR A 106 13.74 -9.18 -1.08
CA THR A 106 12.29 -8.99 -0.89
C THR A 106 11.83 -9.71 0.37
N ALA A 107 12.24 -10.96 0.57
CA ALA A 107 11.86 -11.75 1.73
C ALA A 107 12.30 -11.11 3.05
N ARG A 108 13.54 -10.61 3.10
CA ARG A 108 14.08 -9.91 4.27
C ARG A 108 13.32 -8.61 4.59
N ARG A 109 12.92 -7.84 3.57
CA ARG A 109 12.16 -6.59 3.75
C ARG A 109 10.74 -6.84 4.25
N HIS A 110 10.07 -7.87 3.73
CA HIS A 110 8.66 -8.16 4.05
C HIS A 110 8.46 -9.06 5.27
N LEU A 111 9.53 -9.55 5.92
CA LEU A 111 9.46 -10.25 7.20
C LEU A 111 10.18 -9.48 8.33
N PRO A 112 9.65 -8.34 8.82
CA PRO A 112 10.16 -7.72 10.03
C PRO A 112 10.09 -8.67 11.24
N ARG A 113 11.07 -8.59 12.14
CA ARG A 113 11.13 -9.41 13.37
C ARG A 113 9.83 -9.32 14.20
N ALA A 114 9.29 -8.11 14.32
CA ALA A 114 8.03 -7.89 15.04
C ALA A 114 6.87 -8.68 14.43
N TYR A 115 6.72 -8.65 13.10
CA TYR A 115 5.68 -9.38 12.40
C TYR A 115 5.85 -10.90 12.53
N ASN A 116 7.08 -11.41 12.38
CA ASN A 116 7.37 -12.84 12.53
C ASN A 116 7.01 -13.37 13.94
N ARG A 117 7.24 -12.57 14.99
CA ARG A 117 6.92 -12.94 16.38
C ARG A 117 5.41 -13.00 16.67
N GLU A 118 4.61 -12.30 15.87
CA GLU A 118 3.14 -12.27 16.04
C GLU A 118 2.45 -13.49 15.42
N LEU A 119 3.13 -14.24 14.54
CA LEU A 119 2.54 -15.38 13.85
C LEU A 119 2.30 -16.56 14.79
N PRO A 120 1.13 -17.23 14.72
CA PRO A 120 0.88 -18.46 15.48
C PRO A 120 1.89 -19.57 15.16
N ARG A 121 2.39 -20.23 16.20
CA ARG A 121 3.41 -21.28 16.10
C ARG A 121 2.83 -22.63 16.46
N LEU A 122 3.35 -23.67 15.82
CA LEU A 122 2.97 -25.05 16.06
C LEU A 122 3.75 -25.62 17.26
N ALA A 123 3.04 -26.28 18.16
CA ALA A 123 3.60 -27.03 19.28
C ALA A 123 4.14 -28.39 18.85
N ASN A 124 3.50 -29.00 17.85
CA ASN A 124 3.78 -30.35 17.39
C ASN A 124 4.53 -30.44 16.06
N ALA A 125 5.01 -29.32 15.51
CA ALA A 125 5.79 -29.34 14.25
C ALA A 125 7.14 -30.07 14.39
N PRO A 126 7.70 -30.63 13.29
CA PRO A 126 9.01 -31.30 13.30
C PRO A 126 10.13 -30.44 13.90
N THR A 127 10.08 -29.14 13.63
CA THR A 127 10.87 -28.13 14.33
C THR A 127 9.94 -27.34 15.26
N PRO A 128 9.99 -27.57 16.59
CA PRO A 128 9.14 -26.86 17.55
C PRO A 128 9.24 -25.35 17.39
N GLY A 129 8.10 -24.65 17.46
CA GLY A 129 8.06 -23.20 17.28
C GLY A 129 8.06 -22.75 15.82
N THR A 130 7.88 -23.64 14.85
CA THR A 130 7.68 -23.25 13.45
C THR A 130 6.36 -22.47 13.29
N PRO A 131 6.34 -21.30 12.60
CA PRO A 131 5.09 -20.64 12.25
C PRO A 131 4.18 -21.56 11.45
N ARG A 132 2.91 -21.64 11.82
CA ARG A 132 1.92 -22.52 11.19
C ARG A 132 1.84 -22.32 9.67
N VAL A 133 1.84 -21.06 9.24
CA VAL A 133 1.84 -20.66 7.83
C VAL A 133 3.10 -21.07 7.07
N TYR A 134 4.24 -21.18 7.75
CA TYR A 134 5.46 -21.70 7.12
C TYR A 134 5.36 -23.21 6.90
N HIS A 135 4.84 -23.96 7.88
CA HIS A 135 4.59 -25.39 7.72
C HIS A 135 3.61 -25.68 6.57
N ILE A 136 2.51 -24.90 6.48
CA ILE A 136 1.57 -24.97 5.36
C ILE A 136 2.28 -24.76 4.01
N ALA A 137 3.18 -23.76 3.92
CA ALA A 137 3.95 -23.51 2.70
C ALA A 137 4.89 -24.68 2.35
N LEU A 138 5.57 -25.26 3.34
CA LEU A 138 6.45 -26.42 3.16
C LEU A 138 5.69 -27.64 2.65
N GLU A 139 4.54 -27.96 3.26
CA GLU A 139 3.70 -29.10 2.86
C GLU A 139 3.20 -28.95 1.42
N LEU A 140 2.70 -27.76 1.06
CA LEU A 140 2.25 -27.47 -0.30
C LEU A 140 3.39 -27.63 -1.32
N ILE A 141 4.57 -27.06 -1.04
CA ILE A 141 5.73 -27.11 -1.94
C ILE A 141 6.28 -28.53 -2.08
N SER A 142 6.28 -29.30 -0.99
CA SER A 142 6.79 -30.68 -0.98
C SER A 142 5.94 -31.61 -1.83
N HIS A 143 4.61 -31.47 -1.78
CA HIS A 143 3.66 -32.29 -2.53
C HIS A 143 3.32 -31.77 -3.93
N ALA A 144 3.76 -30.55 -4.26
CA ALA A 144 3.64 -29.97 -5.61
C ALA A 144 4.98 -29.87 -6.36
N HIS A 145 6.05 -30.48 -5.83
CA HIS A 145 7.43 -30.43 -6.38
C HIS A 145 7.86 -29.01 -6.76
N GLY A 146 7.59 -28.05 -5.87
CA GLY A 146 7.94 -26.65 -6.04
C GLY A 146 7.05 -25.86 -7.01
N ARG A 147 6.03 -26.46 -7.63
CA ARG A 147 5.07 -25.75 -8.49
C ARG A 147 3.93 -25.19 -7.66
N VAL A 148 3.75 -23.87 -7.71
CA VAL A 148 2.67 -23.17 -7.02
C VAL A 148 1.91 -22.35 -8.06
N ASP A 149 0.62 -22.61 -8.17
CA ASP A 149 -0.32 -21.80 -8.95
C ASP A 149 -1.47 -21.31 -8.06
N ALA A 150 -2.26 -20.37 -8.60
CA ALA A 150 -3.32 -19.71 -7.84
C ALA A 150 -4.46 -20.67 -7.47
N GLU A 151 -4.77 -21.66 -8.32
CA GLU A 151 -5.87 -22.58 -8.11
C GLU A 151 -5.54 -23.57 -6.98
N ALA A 152 -4.41 -24.26 -7.07
CA ALA A 152 -3.97 -25.21 -6.05
C ALA A 152 -3.75 -24.51 -4.70
N LEU A 153 -3.18 -23.30 -4.69
CA LEU A 153 -2.98 -22.54 -3.46
C LEU A 153 -4.33 -22.16 -2.80
N ARG A 154 -5.31 -21.68 -3.59
CA ARG A 154 -6.64 -21.34 -3.07
C ARG A 154 -7.37 -22.58 -2.56
N ALA A 155 -7.35 -23.69 -3.30
CA ALA A 155 -7.99 -24.94 -2.89
C ALA A 155 -7.39 -25.51 -1.59
N PHE A 156 -6.06 -25.50 -1.48
CA PHE A 156 -5.35 -25.95 -0.28
C PHE A 156 -5.71 -25.09 0.94
N VAL A 157 -5.61 -23.76 0.83
CA VAL A 157 -5.88 -22.85 1.94
C VAL A 157 -7.37 -22.84 2.33
N ALA A 158 -8.28 -22.93 1.35
CA ALA A 158 -9.70 -23.07 1.62
C ALA A 158 -10.01 -24.35 2.40
N SER A 159 -9.51 -25.50 1.94
CA SER A 159 -9.69 -26.80 2.58
C SER A 159 -9.07 -26.86 3.98
N TYR A 160 -7.91 -26.24 4.17
CA TYR A 160 -7.29 -26.11 5.49
C TYR A 160 -8.21 -25.35 6.47
N GLN A 161 -8.81 -24.26 6.00
CA GLN A 161 -9.66 -23.38 6.81
C GLN A 161 -11.04 -23.96 7.15
N GLU A 162 -11.46 -25.05 6.50
CA GLU A 162 -12.66 -25.81 6.90
C GLU A 162 -12.53 -26.38 8.32
N ILE A 163 -11.30 -26.74 8.72
CA ILE A 163 -11.02 -27.31 10.04
C ILE A 163 -10.53 -26.23 11.01
N ARG A 164 -9.58 -25.39 10.60
CA ARG A 164 -9.01 -24.31 11.45
C ARG A 164 -8.86 -23.00 10.68
N PRO A 165 -9.57 -21.92 11.06
CA PRO A 165 -9.42 -20.64 10.39
C PRO A 165 -8.01 -20.06 10.55
N LEU A 166 -7.51 -19.41 9.49
CA LEU A 166 -6.28 -18.63 9.52
C LEU A 166 -6.61 -17.20 9.94
N ARG A 167 -5.72 -16.59 10.72
CA ARG A 167 -5.81 -15.16 11.08
C ARG A 167 -5.49 -14.28 9.87
N LEU A 168 -5.95 -13.04 9.87
CA LEU A 168 -5.61 -12.06 8.83
C LEU A 168 -4.08 -11.91 8.65
N GLY A 169 -3.33 -11.78 9.74
CA GLY A 169 -1.87 -11.75 9.71
C GLY A 169 -1.23 -13.03 9.17
N GLU A 170 -1.89 -14.18 9.28
CA GLU A 170 -1.40 -15.42 8.67
C GLU A 170 -1.64 -15.43 7.15
N LEU A 171 -2.81 -15.00 6.69
CA LEU A 171 -3.12 -14.89 5.27
C LEU A 171 -2.17 -13.93 4.55
N TRP A 172 -1.88 -12.77 5.15
CA TRP A 172 -0.88 -11.83 4.65
C TRP A 172 0.56 -12.36 4.71
N ALA A 173 0.84 -13.38 5.53
CA ALA A 173 2.14 -14.02 5.61
C ALA A 173 2.35 -15.14 4.57
N ILE A 174 1.30 -15.70 3.96
CA ILE A 174 1.43 -16.76 2.93
C ILE A 174 2.43 -16.41 1.80
N PRO A 175 2.41 -15.19 1.21
CA PRO A 175 3.33 -14.84 0.12
C PRO A 175 4.80 -14.93 0.53
N ILE A 176 5.11 -14.49 1.75
CA ILE A 176 6.48 -14.51 2.27
C ILE A 176 6.87 -15.92 2.71
N MET A 177 5.95 -16.70 3.27
CA MET A 177 6.22 -18.09 3.67
C MET A 177 6.47 -18.99 2.46
N LEU A 178 5.72 -18.82 1.37
CA LEU A 178 5.98 -19.51 0.10
C LEU A 178 7.35 -19.15 -0.46
N ARG A 179 7.74 -17.86 -0.43
CA ARG A 179 9.09 -17.44 -0.86
C ARG A 179 10.18 -18.13 -0.04
N LEU A 180 10.06 -18.14 1.29
CA LEU A 180 11.04 -18.77 2.16
C LEU A 180 11.16 -20.28 1.88
N ALA A 181 10.02 -20.96 1.73
CA ALA A 181 9.99 -22.39 1.46
C ALA A 181 10.55 -22.73 0.06
N LEU A 182 10.29 -21.90 -0.96
CA LEU A 182 10.90 -22.05 -2.29
C LEU A 182 12.41 -21.80 -2.27
N LEU A 183 12.88 -20.79 -1.53
CA LEU A 183 14.31 -20.53 -1.33
C LEU A 183 15.00 -21.66 -0.58
N GLU A 184 14.33 -22.25 0.41
CA GLU A 184 14.81 -23.45 1.10
C GLU A 184 14.89 -24.65 0.15
N ASN A 185 13.89 -24.85 -0.73
CA ASN A 185 13.94 -25.91 -1.74
C ASN A 185 15.08 -25.67 -2.75
N LEU A 186 15.24 -24.44 -3.26
CA LEU A 186 16.33 -24.06 -4.16
C LEU A 186 17.69 -24.31 -3.53
N ARG A 187 17.86 -23.99 -2.24
CA ARG A 187 19.11 -24.30 -1.53
C ARG A 187 19.39 -25.80 -1.53
N ARG A 188 18.40 -26.63 -1.21
CA ARG A 188 18.55 -28.10 -1.19
C ARG A 188 18.92 -28.65 -2.56
N VAL A 189 18.29 -28.16 -3.63
CA VAL A 189 18.65 -28.58 -5.00
C VAL A 189 20.03 -28.06 -5.40
N ALA A 190 20.39 -26.82 -5.06
CA ALA A 190 21.73 -26.27 -5.32
C ALA A 190 22.83 -27.06 -4.58
N MET A 191 22.56 -27.49 -3.35
CA MET A 191 23.45 -28.38 -2.60
C MET A 191 23.56 -29.76 -3.26
N ALA A 192 22.46 -30.32 -3.78
CA ALA A 192 22.50 -31.58 -4.54
C ALA A 192 23.31 -31.46 -5.83
N ILE A 193 23.16 -30.37 -6.59
CA ILE A 193 23.92 -30.08 -7.81
C ILE A 193 25.41 -29.96 -7.51
N THR A 194 25.77 -29.19 -6.48
CA THR A 194 27.17 -28.98 -6.10
C THR A 194 27.82 -30.25 -5.56
N ALA A 195 27.10 -31.05 -4.78
CA ALA A 195 27.55 -32.37 -4.32
C ALA A 195 27.75 -33.34 -5.50
N GLY A 196 26.74 -33.52 -6.34
CA GLY A 196 26.83 -34.40 -7.51
C GLY A 196 27.89 -33.95 -8.52
N ARG A 197 28.24 -32.66 -8.56
CA ARG A 197 29.37 -32.17 -9.34
C ARG A 197 30.72 -32.55 -8.70
N ARG A 198 30.88 -32.38 -7.39
CA ARG A 198 32.12 -32.79 -6.69
C ARG A 198 32.40 -34.28 -6.92
N ASP A 199 31.35 -35.09 -6.86
CA ASP A 199 31.43 -36.53 -7.11
C ASP A 199 31.88 -36.84 -8.55
N ARG A 200 31.31 -36.16 -9.55
CA ARG A 200 31.75 -36.30 -10.95
C ARG A 200 33.17 -35.81 -11.20
N GLU A 201 33.57 -34.70 -10.59
CA GLU A 201 34.95 -34.19 -10.69
C GLU A 201 35.95 -35.16 -10.04
N ALA A 202 35.59 -35.76 -8.91
CA ALA A 202 36.38 -36.81 -8.27
C ALA A 202 36.53 -38.03 -9.19
N ALA A 203 35.43 -38.54 -9.76
CA ALA A 203 35.47 -39.65 -10.72
C ALA A 203 36.34 -39.32 -11.94
N ALA A 204 36.18 -38.14 -12.53
CA ALA A 204 36.98 -37.68 -13.66
C ALA A 204 38.48 -37.60 -13.32
N SER A 205 38.83 -37.15 -12.11
CA SER A 205 40.23 -37.09 -11.66
C SER A 205 40.87 -38.48 -11.52
N TRP A 206 40.11 -39.47 -11.05
CA TRP A 206 40.56 -40.85 -10.95
C TRP A 206 40.75 -41.48 -12.31
N VAL A 207 39.83 -41.28 -13.25
CA VAL A 207 40.01 -41.76 -14.64
C VAL A 207 41.22 -41.09 -15.30
N ALA A 208 41.41 -39.77 -15.10
CA ALA A 208 42.59 -39.08 -15.63
C ALA A 208 43.90 -39.66 -15.07
N ARG A 209 43.96 -39.96 -13.76
CA ARG A 209 45.11 -40.63 -13.14
C ARG A 209 45.33 -42.04 -13.71
N MET A 210 44.26 -42.81 -13.90
CA MET A 210 44.34 -44.14 -14.52
C MET A 210 44.89 -44.03 -15.94
N LEU A 211 44.41 -43.09 -16.75
CA LEU A 211 44.90 -42.87 -18.12
C LEU A 211 46.38 -42.46 -18.14
N THR A 212 46.79 -41.53 -17.28
CA THR A 212 48.21 -41.14 -17.16
C THR A 212 49.09 -42.32 -16.75
N ALA A 213 48.63 -43.16 -15.82
CA ALA A 213 49.33 -44.37 -15.41
C ALA A 213 49.40 -45.39 -16.56
N THR A 214 48.29 -45.64 -17.26
CA THR A 214 48.24 -46.56 -18.42
C THR A 214 49.18 -46.13 -19.53
N ALA A 215 49.27 -44.81 -19.78
CA ALA A 215 50.15 -44.23 -20.80
C ALA A 215 51.64 -44.35 -20.45
N ALA A 216 51.98 -44.38 -19.15
CA ALA A 216 53.35 -44.63 -18.69
C ALA A 216 53.68 -46.13 -18.72
N ASN A 217 52.84 -46.97 -18.11
CA ASN A 217 52.93 -48.42 -18.11
C ASN A 217 51.54 -49.04 -17.86
N PRO A 218 51.03 -49.93 -18.74
CA PRO A 218 49.71 -50.56 -18.59
C PRO A 218 49.47 -51.25 -17.24
N THR A 219 50.54 -51.71 -16.57
CA THR A 219 50.45 -52.40 -15.27
C THR A 219 50.17 -51.45 -14.10
N ASP A 220 50.51 -50.16 -14.23
CA ASP A 220 50.42 -49.18 -13.15
C ASP A 220 48.96 -48.77 -12.84
N VAL A 221 48.02 -49.09 -13.72
CA VAL A 221 46.57 -48.90 -13.51
C VAL A 221 46.08 -49.65 -12.27
N VAL A 222 46.67 -50.82 -11.98
CA VAL A 222 46.32 -51.62 -10.80
C VAL A 222 46.68 -50.88 -9.50
N LEU A 223 47.79 -50.13 -9.50
CA LEU A 223 48.20 -49.31 -8.35
C LEU A 223 47.22 -48.15 -8.13
N VAL A 224 46.83 -47.45 -9.20
CA VAL A 224 45.82 -46.37 -9.12
C VAL A 224 44.45 -46.91 -8.68
N LEU A 225 44.07 -48.11 -9.12
CA LEU A 225 42.83 -48.76 -8.67
C LEU A 225 42.89 -49.16 -7.19
N ALA A 226 44.03 -49.65 -6.71
CA ALA A 226 44.24 -49.94 -5.29
C ALA A 226 44.17 -48.65 -4.44
N GLU A 227 44.72 -47.54 -4.94
CA GLU A 227 44.60 -46.22 -4.31
C GLU A 227 43.15 -45.73 -4.28
N LEU A 228 42.37 -45.95 -5.35
CA LEU A 228 40.94 -45.61 -5.40
C LEU A 228 40.16 -46.40 -4.33
N VAL A 229 40.44 -47.71 -4.21
CA VAL A 229 39.83 -48.57 -3.20
C VAL A 229 40.17 -48.08 -1.80
N ALA A 230 41.43 -47.73 -1.54
CA ALA A 230 41.90 -47.25 -0.25
C ALA A 230 41.37 -45.86 0.12
N ALA A 231 41.04 -45.03 -0.88
CA ALA A 231 40.52 -43.68 -0.68
C ALA A 231 39.02 -43.63 -0.31
N GLU A 232 38.29 -44.75 -0.45
CA GLU A 232 36.87 -44.89 -0.14
C GLU A 232 36.01 -43.67 -0.59
N PRO A 233 36.00 -43.31 -1.89
CA PRO A 233 35.19 -42.19 -2.37
C PRO A 233 33.69 -42.46 -2.16
N PRO A 234 32.85 -41.41 -2.10
CA PRO A 234 31.41 -41.59 -2.04
C PRO A 234 30.93 -42.29 -3.32
N PHE A 235 30.50 -43.56 -3.21
CA PHE A 235 29.85 -44.33 -4.27
C PHE A 235 28.42 -43.83 -4.54
N SER A 236 28.28 -42.54 -4.81
CA SER A 236 27.02 -41.94 -5.22
C SER A 236 26.70 -42.32 -6.67
N ASN A 237 25.42 -42.25 -7.04
CA ASN A 237 24.99 -42.51 -8.43
C ASN A 237 25.72 -41.59 -9.42
N ALA A 238 26.04 -40.35 -9.02
CA ALA A 238 26.76 -39.39 -9.84
C ALA A 238 28.24 -39.77 -10.03
N PHE A 239 28.91 -40.26 -8.97
CA PHE A 239 30.29 -40.75 -9.04
C PHE A 239 30.40 -41.96 -9.97
N VAL A 240 29.57 -42.97 -9.73
CA VAL A 240 29.60 -44.25 -10.45
C VAL A 240 29.23 -44.08 -11.92
N ALA A 241 28.17 -43.32 -12.23
CA ALA A 241 27.77 -43.09 -13.62
C ALA A 241 28.85 -42.38 -14.43
N GLU A 242 29.55 -41.39 -13.85
CA GLU A 242 30.65 -40.69 -14.50
C GLU A 242 31.89 -41.57 -14.65
N LEU A 243 32.23 -42.34 -13.61
CA LEU A 243 33.35 -43.29 -13.64
C LEU A 243 33.14 -44.34 -14.73
N ALA A 244 31.97 -44.98 -14.75
CA ALA A 244 31.61 -45.98 -15.76
C ALA A 244 31.58 -45.40 -17.17
N SER A 245 30.92 -44.25 -17.37
CA SER A 245 30.82 -43.60 -18.68
C SER A 245 32.19 -43.25 -19.26
N ARG A 246 33.10 -42.71 -18.44
CA ARG A 246 34.45 -42.36 -18.90
C ARG A 246 35.34 -43.57 -19.11
N ILE A 247 35.23 -44.61 -18.28
CA ILE A 247 35.97 -45.87 -18.49
C ILE A 247 35.55 -46.53 -19.81
N GLN A 248 34.24 -46.63 -20.05
CA GLN A 248 33.67 -47.18 -21.30
C GLN A 248 34.13 -46.39 -22.54
N ALA A 249 34.22 -45.06 -22.45
CA ALA A 249 34.66 -44.22 -23.56
C ALA A 249 36.12 -44.45 -24.00
N GLN A 250 36.97 -45.06 -23.15
CA GLN A 250 38.40 -45.29 -23.41
C GLN A 250 38.70 -46.72 -23.93
N GLY A 251 37.67 -47.56 -24.11
CA GLY A 251 37.78 -48.87 -24.73
C GLY A 251 38.69 -49.84 -23.98
N THR A 252 39.62 -50.48 -24.69
CA THR A 252 40.45 -51.57 -24.17
C THR A 252 41.47 -51.16 -23.10
N ALA A 253 41.74 -49.86 -22.94
CA ALA A 253 42.75 -49.35 -22.00
C ALA A 253 42.35 -49.52 -20.52
N LEU A 254 41.04 -49.59 -20.22
CA LEU A 254 40.52 -49.58 -18.85
C LEU A 254 39.54 -50.75 -18.55
N VAL A 255 39.70 -51.89 -19.22
CA VAL A 255 38.84 -53.08 -19.03
C VAL A 255 38.89 -53.60 -17.59
N PHE A 256 40.09 -53.67 -16.99
CA PHE A 256 40.25 -54.19 -15.63
C PHE A 256 39.56 -53.32 -14.56
N PRO A 257 39.72 -51.97 -14.55
CA PRO A 257 38.90 -51.08 -13.73
C PRO A 257 37.39 -51.23 -13.95
N MET A 258 36.94 -51.47 -15.20
CA MET A 258 35.52 -51.67 -15.50
C MET A 258 34.98 -52.94 -14.84
N SER A 259 35.66 -54.08 -14.99
CA SER A 259 35.24 -55.35 -14.38
C SER A 259 35.23 -55.28 -12.84
N TRP A 260 36.17 -54.54 -12.25
CA TRP A 260 36.15 -54.27 -10.81
C TRP A 260 34.92 -53.45 -10.39
N LEU A 261 34.57 -52.41 -11.16
CA LEU A 261 33.39 -51.59 -10.87
C LEU A 261 32.09 -52.40 -10.97
N GLU A 262 31.96 -53.24 -12.01
CA GLU A 262 30.83 -54.16 -12.19
C GLU A 262 30.72 -55.15 -11.02
N GLN A 263 31.84 -55.75 -10.59
CA GLN A 263 31.85 -56.66 -9.46
C GLN A 263 31.46 -55.96 -8.15
N ARG A 264 31.91 -54.71 -7.93
CA ARG A 264 31.55 -53.91 -6.76
C ARG A 264 30.07 -53.52 -6.73
N LEU A 265 29.47 -53.22 -7.88
CA LEU A 265 28.03 -52.95 -7.95
C LEU A 265 27.20 -54.24 -7.78
N ALA A 266 27.71 -55.37 -8.28
CA ALA A 266 27.06 -56.67 -8.06
C ALA A 266 27.00 -57.06 -6.58
N GLU A 267 28.03 -56.71 -5.78
CA GLU A 267 28.02 -56.90 -4.32
C GLU A 267 26.89 -56.13 -3.62
N SER A 268 26.45 -54.99 -4.17
CA SER A 268 25.30 -54.20 -3.68
C SER A 268 23.99 -54.50 -4.41
N GLY A 269 23.97 -55.50 -5.31
CA GLY A 269 22.80 -55.90 -6.08
C GLY A 269 22.37 -54.91 -7.17
N GLN A 270 23.28 -54.04 -7.63
CA GLN A 270 23.02 -53.03 -8.66
C GLN A 270 23.81 -53.33 -9.94
N THR A 271 23.29 -52.87 -11.09
CA THR A 271 24.05 -52.85 -12.35
C THR A 271 24.46 -51.45 -12.75
N VAL A 272 25.44 -51.32 -13.65
CA VAL A 272 25.87 -50.03 -14.19
C VAL A 272 24.72 -49.30 -14.87
N GLU A 273 23.88 -50.03 -15.61
CA GLU A 273 22.70 -49.49 -16.30
C GLU A 273 21.68 -48.93 -15.30
N GLN A 274 21.39 -49.65 -14.22
CA GLN A 274 20.48 -49.20 -13.18
C GLN A 274 20.99 -47.92 -12.50
N VAL A 275 22.29 -47.83 -12.22
CA VAL A 275 22.90 -46.62 -11.64
C VAL A 275 22.84 -45.45 -12.62
N PHE A 276 23.04 -45.69 -13.91
CA PHE A 276 22.91 -44.66 -14.95
C PHE A 276 21.47 -44.15 -15.08
N GLU A 277 20.47 -45.04 -15.04
CA GLU A 277 19.05 -44.68 -15.02
C GLU A 277 18.71 -43.82 -13.79
N LEU A 278 19.15 -44.24 -12.60
CA LEU A 278 18.93 -43.49 -11.36
C LEU A 278 19.62 -42.12 -11.36
N ALA A 279 20.84 -42.03 -11.91
CA ALA A 279 21.56 -40.75 -12.06
C ALA A 279 20.82 -39.80 -13.01
N THR A 280 20.35 -40.31 -14.15
CA THR A 280 19.59 -39.54 -15.14
C THR A 280 18.25 -39.07 -14.58
N GLN A 281 17.52 -39.95 -13.88
CA GLN A 281 16.26 -39.60 -13.21
C GLN A 281 16.47 -38.52 -12.14
N SER A 282 17.55 -38.62 -11.34
CA SER A 282 17.88 -37.61 -10.33
C SER A 282 18.17 -36.25 -10.98
N GLN A 283 18.94 -36.22 -12.07
CA GLN A 283 19.27 -34.98 -12.79
C GLN A 283 18.03 -34.33 -13.42
N ALA A 284 17.13 -35.14 -14.02
CA ALA A 284 15.87 -34.66 -14.55
C ALA A 284 14.96 -34.10 -13.43
N ALA A 285 14.90 -34.78 -12.28
CA ALA A 285 14.15 -34.31 -11.12
C ALA A 285 14.72 -32.99 -10.55
N ASP A 286 16.05 -32.84 -10.50
CA ASP A 286 16.71 -31.58 -10.12
C ASP A 286 16.35 -30.43 -11.07
N GLN A 287 16.39 -30.69 -12.37
CA GLN A 287 16.03 -29.71 -13.40
C GLN A 287 14.57 -29.26 -13.29
N VAL A 288 13.62 -30.20 -13.15
CA VAL A 288 12.20 -29.89 -12.98
C VAL A 288 11.95 -29.14 -11.67
N SER A 289 12.59 -29.55 -10.57
CA SER A 289 12.43 -28.91 -9.26
C SER A 289 12.91 -27.47 -9.25
N ILE A 290 14.07 -27.18 -9.87
CA ILE A 290 14.56 -25.82 -10.05
C ILE A 290 13.61 -25.04 -10.96
N GLY A 291 13.24 -25.63 -12.10
CA GLY A 291 12.25 -25.15 -13.06
C GLY A 291 10.99 -24.61 -12.39
N ASN A 292 10.34 -25.48 -11.64
CA ASN A 292 9.12 -25.17 -10.90
C ASN A 292 9.36 -24.12 -9.82
N SER A 293 10.47 -24.20 -9.07
CA SER A 293 10.71 -23.28 -7.96
C SER A 293 10.86 -21.83 -8.43
N ILE A 294 11.59 -21.59 -9.52
CA ILE A 294 11.71 -20.25 -10.12
C ILE A 294 10.40 -19.81 -10.79
N GLY A 295 9.70 -20.73 -11.48
CA GLY A 295 8.38 -20.44 -12.04
C GLY A 295 7.40 -19.96 -10.98
N SER A 296 7.40 -20.63 -9.82
CA SER A 296 6.64 -20.24 -8.64
C SER A 296 7.11 -18.90 -8.06
N LEU A 297 8.41 -18.64 -7.95
CA LEU A 297 8.90 -17.32 -7.51
C LEU A 297 8.43 -16.18 -8.42
N ARG A 298 8.39 -16.39 -9.75
CA ARG A 298 7.81 -15.42 -10.70
C ARG A 298 6.31 -15.24 -10.47
N PHE A 299 5.57 -16.34 -10.29
CA PHE A 299 4.14 -16.31 -9.94
C PHE A 299 3.89 -15.49 -8.66
N LEU A 300 4.70 -15.67 -7.61
CA LEU A 300 4.53 -14.91 -6.36
C LEU A 300 4.74 -13.40 -6.52
N GLY A 301 5.52 -12.98 -7.53
CA GLY A 301 5.72 -11.56 -7.89
C GLY A 301 4.55 -10.97 -8.70
N ALA A 302 3.90 -11.78 -9.54
CA ALA A 302 2.80 -11.35 -10.41
C ALA A 302 1.40 -11.47 -9.77
N CYS A 303 1.24 -12.31 -8.75
CA CYS A 303 -0.06 -12.56 -8.12
C CYS A 303 -0.59 -11.32 -7.37
N ASP A 304 -1.86 -10.97 -7.57
CA ASP A 304 -2.54 -9.97 -6.73
C ASP A 304 -2.93 -10.60 -5.38
N TRP A 305 -2.05 -10.39 -4.39
CA TRP A 305 -2.25 -10.88 -3.04
C TRP A 305 -3.43 -10.23 -2.32
N ARG A 306 -3.92 -9.07 -2.78
CA ARG A 306 -5.10 -8.41 -2.21
C ARG A 306 -6.34 -9.27 -2.45
N ASP A 307 -6.54 -9.71 -3.69
CA ASP A 307 -7.65 -10.56 -4.09
C ASP A 307 -7.56 -11.95 -3.45
N PHE A 308 -6.34 -12.46 -3.28
CA PHE A 308 -6.12 -13.72 -2.58
C PHE A 308 -6.57 -13.63 -1.11
N VAL A 309 -6.10 -12.61 -0.38
CA VAL A 309 -6.43 -12.44 1.05
C VAL A 309 -7.92 -12.19 1.24
N GLU A 310 -8.57 -11.37 0.40
CA GLU A 310 -10.01 -11.12 0.51
C GLU A 310 -10.84 -12.38 0.25
N ALA A 311 -10.50 -13.15 -0.77
CA ALA A 311 -11.22 -14.39 -1.08
C ALA A 311 -11.08 -15.43 0.04
N MET A 312 -9.91 -15.52 0.67
CA MET A 312 -9.61 -16.53 1.70
C MET A 312 -9.97 -16.09 3.13
N SER A 313 -10.23 -14.81 3.36
CA SER A 313 -10.47 -14.27 4.70
C SER A 313 -11.88 -14.57 5.21
N VAL A 314 -11.95 -15.26 6.35
CA VAL A 314 -13.20 -15.47 7.09
C VAL A 314 -13.78 -14.11 7.53
N VAL A 315 -12.94 -13.21 8.02
CA VAL A 315 -13.33 -11.85 8.44
C VAL A 315 -13.93 -11.08 7.28
N GLU A 316 -13.34 -11.17 6.08
CA GLU A 316 -13.86 -10.51 4.88
C GLU A 316 -15.24 -11.05 4.51
N ARG A 317 -15.41 -12.38 4.48
CA ARG A 317 -16.72 -13.00 4.22
C ARG A 317 -17.77 -12.54 5.23
N THR A 318 -17.43 -12.48 6.52
CA THR A 318 -18.32 -12.01 7.57
C THR A 318 -18.67 -10.54 7.38
N LEU A 319 -17.69 -9.66 7.19
CA LEU A 319 -17.94 -8.22 7.00
C LEU A 319 -18.74 -7.90 5.73
N ARG A 320 -18.61 -8.70 4.66
CA ARG A 320 -19.42 -8.58 3.44
C ARG A 320 -20.91 -8.81 3.65
N THR A 321 -21.32 -9.45 4.74
CA THR A 321 -22.74 -9.55 5.10
C THR A 321 -23.33 -8.23 5.60
N ALA A 322 -22.47 -7.26 5.99
CA ALA A 322 -22.90 -5.94 6.43
C ALA A 322 -23.29 -5.05 5.23
N PRO A 323 -24.41 -4.30 5.32
CA PRO A 323 -24.83 -3.39 4.25
C PRO A 323 -23.75 -2.35 3.91
N GLY A 324 -23.47 -2.18 2.62
CA GLY A 324 -22.52 -1.19 2.10
C GLY A 324 -21.05 -1.56 2.22
N TYR A 325 -20.67 -2.57 3.01
CA TYR A 325 -19.26 -2.95 3.18
C TYR A 325 -18.59 -3.38 1.86
N GLY A 326 -19.27 -4.22 1.08
CA GLY A 326 -18.74 -4.74 -0.18
C GLY A 326 -18.53 -3.69 -1.27
N ALA A 327 -19.16 -2.51 -1.15
CA ALA A 327 -19.03 -1.40 -2.09
C ALA A 327 -17.88 -0.46 -1.74
N MET A 328 -17.11 -0.73 -0.67
CA MET A 328 -15.95 0.08 -0.26
C MET A 328 -14.70 -0.30 -1.05
N ASP A 329 -13.77 0.65 -1.19
CA ASP A 329 -12.48 0.34 -1.81
C ASP A 329 -11.64 -0.61 -0.95
N PHE A 330 -10.65 -1.26 -1.57
CA PHE A 330 -9.77 -2.20 -0.89
C PHE A 330 -9.09 -1.57 0.34
N ALA A 331 -8.62 -0.32 0.24
CA ALA A 331 -7.89 0.34 1.33
C ALA A 331 -8.78 0.55 2.57
N THR A 332 -10.05 0.94 2.37
CA THR A 332 -11.03 1.09 3.45
C THR A 332 -11.38 -0.26 4.07
N ARG A 333 -11.66 -1.29 3.25
CA ARG A 333 -11.94 -2.64 3.74
C ARG A 333 -10.76 -3.22 4.51
N ASP A 334 -9.55 -3.04 4.01
CA ASP A 334 -8.33 -3.46 4.69
C ASP A 334 -8.11 -2.74 6.03
N ARG A 335 -8.40 -1.43 6.09
CA ARG A 335 -8.37 -0.69 7.37
C ARG A 335 -9.36 -1.29 8.37
N TYR A 336 -10.55 -1.68 7.93
CA TYR A 336 -11.58 -2.28 8.81
C TYR A 336 -11.12 -3.64 9.32
N ARG A 337 -10.58 -4.49 8.44
CA ARG A 337 -9.98 -5.79 8.80
C ARG A 337 -8.84 -5.64 9.81
N ARG A 338 -7.93 -4.67 9.61
CA ARG A 338 -6.85 -4.38 10.56
C ARG A 338 -7.36 -3.92 11.93
N VAL A 339 -8.47 -3.19 11.99
CA VAL A 339 -9.10 -2.85 13.28
C VAL A 339 -9.66 -4.08 13.97
N VAL A 340 -10.35 -4.96 13.23
CA VAL A 340 -10.85 -6.23 13.77
C VAL A 340 -9.70 -7.06 14.34
N GLU A 341 -8.62 -7.23 13.60
CA GLU A 341 -7.40 -7.91 14.06
C GLU A 341 -6.83 -7.30 15.34
N LEU A 342 -6.69 -5.97 15.40
CA LEU A 342 -6.17 -5.26 16.57
C LEU A 342 -7.03 -5.50 17.83
N ILE A 343 -8.35 -5.47 17.68
CA ILE A 343 -9.28 -5.69 18.77
C ILE A 343 -9.24 -7.17 19.21
N ALA A 344 -9.28 -8.10 18.26
CA ALA A 344 -9.23 -9.53 18.52
C ALA A 344 -7.96 -9.92 19.29
N ARG A 345 -6.79 -9.42 18.88
CA ARG A 345 -5.49 -9.63 19.56
C ARG A 345 -5.48 -9.23 21.04
N ARG A 346 -6.39 -8.35 21.46
CA ARG A 346 -6.50 -7.87 22.85
C ARG A 346 -7.77 -8.34 23.54
N SER A 347 -8.51 -9.25 22.93
CA SER A 347 -9.71 -9.87 23.48
C SER A 347 -9.49 -11.38 23.61
N ALA A 348 -10.44 -12.09 24.24
CA ALA A 348 -10.48 -13.55 24.22
C ALA A 348 -11.19 -14.10 22.96
N LEU A 349 -11.74 -13.22 22.12
CA LEU A 349 -12.55 -13.59 20.95
C LEU A 349 -11.70 -13.74 19.70
N SER A 350 -12.19 -14.53 18.74
CA SER A 350 -11.58 -14.63 17.41
C SER A 350 -11.81 -13.35 16.60
N GLU A 351 -11.03 -13.17 15.53
CA GLU A 351 -11.23 -12.05 14.58
C GLU A 351 -12.63 -12.06 13.98
N ASP A 352 -13.16 -13.25 13.69
CA ASP A 352 -14.49 -13.44 13.13
C ASP A 352 -15.61 -13.08 14.13
N ASP A 353 -15.42 -13.39 15.42
CA ASP A 353 -16.36 -13.03 16.47
C ASP A 353 -16.41 -11.51 16.72
N VAL A 354 -15.26 -10.84 16.63
CA VAL A 354 -15.18 -9.37 16.69
C VAL A 354 -15.88 -8.74 15.49
N ALA A 355 -15.69 -9.29 14.29
CA ALA A 355 -16.41 -8.83 13.09
C ALA A 355 -17.93 -8.98 13.27
N ARG A 356 -18.40 -10.15 13.71
CA ARG A 356 -19.83 -10.37 14.03
C ARG A 356 -20.36 -9.42 15.10
N ALA A 357 -19.56 -9.12 16.14
CA ALA A 357 -19.96 -8.17 17.17
C ALA A 357 -20.13 -6.75 16.61
N ALA A 358 -19.25 -6.31 15.71
CA ALA A 358 -19.38 -5.03 15.03
C ALA A 358 -20.64 -4.96 14.17
N ILE A 359 -20.96 -6.04 13.45
CA ILE A 359 -22.19 -6.14 12.64
C ILE A 359 -23.43 -6.08 13.54
N ARG A 360 -23.49 -6.87 14.61
CA ARG A 360 -24.62 -6.88 15.56
C ARG A 360 -24.89 -5.51 16.18
N LEU A 361 -23.86 -4.72 16.46
CA LEU A 361 -24.03 -3.36 17.00
C LEU A 361 -24.59 -2.38 15.96
N ALA A 362 -24.30 -2.63 14.68
CA ALA A 362 -24.81 -1.87 13.55
C ALA A 362 -26.21 -2.32 13.11
N SER A 363 -26.58 -3.57 13.39
CA SER A 363 -27.94 -4.08 13.22
C SER A 363 -28.95 -3.20 13.98
N ASP A 364 -30.13 -3.00 13.39
CA ASP A 364 -31.24 -2.20 13.94
C ASP A 364 -30.98 -0.69 14.08
N ARG A 365 -29.84 -0.19 13.57
CA ARG A 365 -29.53 1.23 13.49
C ARG A 365 -29.90 1.81 12.12
N THR A 366 -30.00 3.14 12.04
CA THR A 366 -30.27 3.86 10.80
C THR A 366 -29.18 4.89 10.48
N GLY A 367 -29.13 5.31 9.21
CA GLY A 367 -28.18 6.30 8.72
C GLY A 367 -26.72 5.91 8.95
N ARG A 368 -25.91 6.86 9.44
CA ARG A 368 -24.47 6.67 9.71
C ARG A 368 -24.19 5.49 10.64
N THR A 369 -25.02 5.31 11.66
CA THR A 369 -24.83 4.28 12.70
C THR A 369 -25.19 2.87 12.25
N ALA A 370 -25.88 2.72 11.11
CA ALA A 370 -26.15 1.43 10.48
C ALA A 370 -24.94 0.82 9.77
N HIS A 371 -23.93 1.64 9.47
CA HIS A 371 -22.73 1.19 8.78
C HIS A 371 -21.74 0.54 9.76
N VAL A 372 -21.26 -0.66 9.47
CA VAL A 372 -20.32 -1.41 10.33
C VAL A 372 -19.06 -0.60 10.65
N GLY A 373 -18.60 0.24 9.72
CA GLY A 373 -17.45 1.12 9.91
C GLY A 373 -17.59 2.09 11.08
N TYR A 374 -18.82 2.47 11.46
CA TYR A 374 -19.06 3.35 12.60
C TYR A 374 -18.53 2.74 13.91
N PHE A 375 -18.63 1.42 14.05
CA PHE A 375 -18.15 0.68 15.22
C PHE A 375 -16.69 0.22 15.10
N LEU A 376 -16.08 0.32 13.93
CA LEU A 376 -14.68 -0.05 13.72
C LEU A 376 -13.77 1.19 13.80
N ILE A 377 -14.03 2.22 13.00
CA ILE A 377 -13.12 3.35 12.85
C ILE A 377 -13.63 4.68 13.43
N ASP A 378 -14.89 4.75 13.87
CA ASP A 378 -15.54 5.99 14.30
C ASP A 378 -15.99 5.96 15.79
N ARG A 379 -16.85 6.89 16.20
CA ARG A 379 -17.36 7.09 17.57
C ARG A 379 -17.97 5.83 18.21
N GLY A 380 -18.54 4.92 17.40
CA GLY A 380 -19.09 3.64 17.85
C GLY A 380 -18.05 2.66 18.38
N ARG A 381 -16.76 2.86 18.08
CA ARG A 381 -15.66 1.97 18.49
C ARG A 381 -15.61 1.66 19.98
N ARG A 382 -15.94 2.64 20.82
CA ARG A 382 -15.96 2.45 22.29
C ARG A 382 -16.99 1.39 22.71
N GLN A 383 -18.10 1.30 21.98
CA GLN A 383 -19.16 0.34 22.27
C GLN A 383 -18.71 -1.07 21.87
N LEU A 384 -18.08 -1.21 20.70
CA LEU A 384 -17.50 -2.49 20.25
C LEU A 384 -16.44 -3.02 21.23
N GLU A 385 -15.48 -2.17 21.62
CA GLU A 385 -14.42 -2.57 22.54
C GLU A 385 -14.94 -3.02 23.91
N ARG A 386 -16.05 -2.43 24.38
CA ARG A 386 -16.73 -2.89 25.60
C ARG A 386 -17.46 -4.21 25.38
N ALA A 387 -18.18 -4.34 24.27
CA ALA A 387 -18.94 -5.54 23.94
C ALA A 387 -18.06 -6.79 23.83
N VAL A 388 -16.82 -6.64 23.38
CA VAL A 388 -15.84 -7.75 23.24
C VAL A 388 -14.87 -7.87 24.42
N ALA A 389 -15.08 -7.10 25.51
CA ALA A 389 -14.23 -7.08 26.70
C ALA A 389 -12.72 -6.92 26.38
N MET A 390 -12.39 -6.00 25.47
CA MET A 390 -11.00 -5.75 25.05
C MET A 390 -10.14 -5.27 26.22
N ARG A 391 -8.98 -5.90 26.43
CA ARG A 391 -7.95 -5.48 27.40
C ARG A 391 -7.34 -4.14 26.95
N ARG A 392 -7.45 -3.12 27.80
CA ARG A 392 -6.98 -1.75 27.50
C ARG A 392 -5.63 -1.50 28.17
N SER A 393 -4.69 -0.86 27.45
CA SER A 393 -3.47 -0.36 28.08
C SER A 393 -3.70 1.03 28.68
N LEU A 394 -2.96 1.39 29.74
CA LEU A 394 -3.06 2.70 30.39
C LEU A 394 -2.87 3.86 29.40
N GLY A 395 -1.90 3.75 28.49
CA GLY A 395 -1.67 4.76 27.45
C GLY A 395 -2.85 4.94 26.49
N GLN A 396 -3.65 3.89 26.23
CA GLN A 396 -4.87 4.01 25.42
C GLN A 396 -5.99 4.69 26.18
N VAL A 397 -6.08 4.49 27.50
CA VAL A 397 -7.08 5.16 28.33
C VAL A 397 -6.78 6.66 28.35
N VAL A 398 -5.52 7.06 28.62
CA VAL A 398 -5.09 8.47 28.64
C VAL A 398 -5.31 9.16 27.29
N ARG A 399 -4.85 8.54 26.19
CA ARG A 399 -5.01 9.11 24.83
C ARG A 399 -6.48 9.34 24.47
N ARG A 400 -7.40 8.54 25.02
CA ARG A 400 -8.83 8.56 24.66
C ARG A 400 -9.72 9.35 25.62
N THR A 401 -9.34 9.51 26.89
CA THR A 401 -9.91 10.57 27.75
C THR A 401 -9.55 11.95 27.20
N GLY A 402 -8.38 12.04 26.54
CA GLY A 402 -7.99 13.17 25.70
C GLY A 402 -9.01 13.51 24.62
N ASP A 403 -9.81 12.57 24.07
CA ASP A 403 -10.74 12.88 22.96
C ASP A 403 -11.78 13.95 23.31
N SER A 404 -12.36 13.88 24.52
CA SER A 404 -13.30 14.90 25.00
C SER A 404 -12.61 16.19 25.46
N LEU A 405 -11.29 16.13 25.67
CA LEU A 405 -10.46 17.22 26.13
C LEU A 405 -9.46 17.68 25.04
N ARG A 406 -9.64 17.28 23.77
CA ARG A 406 -8.66 17.49 22.68
C ARG A 406 -8.29 18.97 22.59
N HIS A 407 -9.30 19.83 22.57
CA HIS A 407 -9.13 21.28 22.52
C HIS A 407 -8.40 21.81 23.76
N VAL A 408 -8.74 21.31 24.96
CA VAL A 408 -8.13 21.74 26.23
C VAL A 408 -6.67 21.28 26.31
N CYS A 409 -6.37 20.03 25.96
CA CYS A 409 -5.00 19.51 25.96
C CYS A 409 -4.12 20.22 24.93
N TYR A 410 -4.64 20.43 23.71
CA TYR A 410 -3.92 21.12 22.65
C TYR A 410 -3.67 22.59 23.00
N GLY A 411 -4.73 23.34 23.37
CA GLY A 411 -4.60 24.75 23.78
C GLY A 411 -3.76 24.92 25.05
N GLY A 412 -3.92 24.01 26.03
CA GLY A 412 -3.13 23.99 27.25
C GLY A 412 -1.66 23.71 27.01
N ALA A 413 -1.32 22.82 26.07
CA ALA A 413 0.06 22.57 25.67
C ALA A 413 0.69 23.81 25.03
N ILE A 414 -0.03 24.49 24.13
CA ILE A 414 0.44 25.75 23.53
C ILE A 414 0.65 26.81 24.61
N ALA A 415 -0.33 27.00 25.50
CA ALA A 415 -0.24 27.98 26.58
C ALA A 415 0.95 27.69 27.51
N LEU A 416 1.15 26.42 27.91
CA LEU A 416 2.24 26.01 28.79
C LEU A 416 3.61 26.23 28.15
N VAL A 417 3.78 25.86 26.88
CA VAL A 417 5.03 26.10 26.14
C VAL A 417 5.26 27.60 25.95
N THR A 418 4.22 28.36 25.62
CA THR A 418 4.29 29.82 25.47
C THR A 418 4.76 30.48 26.76
N VAL A 419 4.14 30.15 27.90
CA VAL A 419 4.52 30.69 29.21
C VAL A 419 5.94 30.26 29.58
N GLY A 420 6.30 28.99 29.37
CA GLY A 420 7.65 28.50 29.67
C GLY A 420 8.74 29.23 28.88
N VAL A 421 8.54 29.40 27.57
CA VAL A 421 9.47 30.13 26.69
C VAL A 421 9.50 31.62 27.05
N ALA A 422 8.34 32.25 27.25
CA ALA A 422 8.27 33.66 27.63
C ALA A 422 8.99 33.93 28.95
N LEU A 423 8.77 33.10 29.98
CA LEU A 423 9.46 33.22 31.27
C LEU A 423 10.97 33.04 31.14
N ALA A 424 11.43 32.09 30.31
CA ALA A 424 12.86 31.89 30.06
C ALA A 424 13.49 33.12 29.37
N LEU A 425 12.82 33.68 28.36
CA LEU A 425 13.28 34.88 27.65
C LEU A 425 13.30 36.12 28.55
N VAL A 426 12.28 36.29 29.41
CA VAL A 426 12.22 37.38 30.40
C VAL A 426 13.35 37.23 31.43
N ALA A 427 13.60 36.02 31.93
CA ALA A 427 14.66 35.78 32.92
C ALA A 427 16.08 36.00 32.37
N LEU A 428 16.28 35.83 31.06
CA LEU A 428 17.56 36.06 30.39
C LEU A 428 17.76 37.54 29.98
N ALA A 429 16.74 38.37 30.09
CA ALA A 429 16.83 39.76 29.64
C ALA A 429 17.58 40.63 30.68
N PRO A 430 18.55 41.43 30.23
CA PRO A 430 19.35 42.28 31.12
C PRO A 430 18.62 43.56 31.59
N LEU A 431 17.37 43.79 31.14
CA LEU A 431 16.60 45.01 31.38
C LEU A 431 15.33 44.68 32.18
N ALA A 432 14.90 45.62 33.03
CA ALA A 432 13.59 45.53 33.68
C ALA A 432 12.49 45.49 32.61
N PRO A 433 11.68 44.41 32.54
CA PRO A 433 10.77 44.21 31.44
C PRO A 433 9.57 45.16 31.54
N SER A 434 9.35 45.97 30.51
CA SER A 434 8.11 46.76 30.38
C SER A 434 6.95 45.85 29.98
N VAL A 435 5.71 46.27 30.25
CA VAL A 435 4.50 45.52 29.86
C VAL A 435 4.46 45.27 28.34
N ALA A 436 4.83 46.28 27.55
CA ALA A 436 4.90 46.16 26.09
C ALA A 436 5.94 45.13 25.64
N TRP A 437 7.10 45.09 26.30
CA TRP A 437 8.13 44.10 26.01
C TRP A 437 7.67 42.68 26.38
N CYS A 438 7.05 42.49 27.55
CA CYS A 438 6.46 41.20 27.93
C CYS A 438 5.39 40.73 26.93
N ALA A 439 4.52 41.63 26.47
CA ALA A 439 3.49 41.30 25.49
C ALA A 439 4.10 40.84 24.14
N LEU A 440 5.15 41.53 23.68
CA LEU A 440 5.88 41.13 22.47
C LEU A 440 6.57 39.77 22.65
N VAL A 441 7.20 39.54 23.80
CA VAL A 441 7.84 38.25 24.11
C VAL A 441 6.81 37.12 24.12
N VAL A 442 5.64 37.32 24.71
CA VAL A 442 4.55 36.34 24.70
C VAL A 442 4.07 36.06 23.27
N LEU A 443 3.94 37.08 22.43
CA LEU A 443 3.55 36.92 21.03
C LEU A 443 4.59 36.11 20.23
N CYS A 444 5.88 36.42 20.40
CA CYS A 444 6.94 35.66 19.74
C CYS A 444 7.06 34.22 20.28
N ALA A 445 6.86 34.05 21.59
CA ALA A 445 6.89 32.75 22.23
C ALA A 445 5.70 31.87 21.80
N SER A 446 4.53 32.46 21.52
CA SER A 446 3.34 31.72 21.12
C SER A 446 3.48 31.13 19.72
N ASP A 447 4.09 31.84 18.78
CA ASP A 447 4.37 31.31 17.43
C ASP A 447 5.29 30.07 17.50
N LEU A 448 6.37 30.16 18.27
CA LEU A 448 7.25 29.01 18.51
C LEU A 448 6.51 27.87 19.23
N ALA A 449 5.67 28.17 20.21
CA ALA A 449 4.88 27.18 20.93
C ALA A 449 3.92 26.43 20.00
N VAL A 450 3.21 27.14 19.12
CA VAL A 450 2.34 26.54 18.10
C VAL A 450 3.14 25.64 17.18
N ALA A 451 4.29 26.10 16.67
CA ALA A 451 5.14 25.30 15.79
C ALA A 451 5.65 24.01 16.47
N LEU A 452 6.10 24.09 17.72
CA LEU A 452 6.57 22.94 18.48
C LEU A 452 5.45 21.96 18.81
N VAL A 453 4.27 22.46 19.20
CA VAL A 453 3.11 21.61 19.49
C VAL A 453 2.57 20.95 18.22
N HIS A 454 2.55 21.66 17.09
CA HIS A 454 2.23 21.07 15.78
C HIS A 454 3.18 19.94 15.43
N TRP A 455 4.49 20.20 15.52
CA TRP A 455 5.49 19.18 15.24
C TRP A 455 5.31 17.96 16.16
N ALA A 456 5.17 18.17 17.47
CA ALA A 456 4.90 17.09 18.42
C ALA A 456 3.60 16.33 18.11
N ALA A 457 2.52 17.03 17.73
CA ALA A 457 1.25 16.41 17.37
C ALA A 457 1.40 15.46 16.18
N THR A 458 2.11 15.88 15.13
CA THR A 458 2.37 15.04 13.94
C THR A 458 3.23 13.81 14.21
N LEU A 459 4.00 13.78 15.31
CA LEU A 459 4.74 12.60 15.75
C LEU A 459 3.90 11.63 16.61
N ILE A 460 2.90 12.15 17.32
CA ILE A 460 2.10 11.39 18.30
C ILE A 460 0.83 10.83 17.67
N VAL A 461 0.23 11.56 16.74
CA VAL A 461 -1.05 11.23 16.11
C VAL A 461 -0.81 10.71 14.70
N SER A 462 -1.39 9.55 14.39
CA SER A 462 -1.27 8.94 13.07
C SER A 462 -2.24 9.59 12.08
N PRO A 463 -1.82 9.84 10.82
CA PRO A 463 -2.68 10.39 9.78
C PRO A 463 -3.97 9.59 9.58
N GLN A 464 -5.10 10.27 9.53
CA GLN A 464 -6.39 9.64 9.28
C GLN A 464 -6.79 9.74 7.80
N ILE A 465 -6.73 8.62 7.08
CA ILE A 465 -7.28 8.52 5.72
C ILE A 465 -8.81 8.37 5.80
N LEU A 466 -9.56 9.22 5.11
CA LEU A 466 -11.02 9.13 5.07
C LEU A 466 -11.48 7.86 4.32
N PRO A 467 -12.48 7.13 4.86
CA PRO A 467 -13.00 5.93 4.20
C PRO A 467 -13.73 6.29 2.90
N ARG A 468 -13.70 5.41 1.88
CA ARG A 468 -14.32 5.68 0.58
C ARG A 468 -14.96 4.45 -0.06
N LEU A 469 -15.87 4.71 -1.00
CA LEU A 469 -16.48 3.69 -1.85
C LEU A 469 -15.57 3.30 -3.02
N GLU A 470 -15.86 2.16 -3.65
CA GLU A 470 -15.19 1.65 -4.84
C GLU A 470 -15.98 2.06 -6.09
N PHE A 471 -15.53 3.11 -6.77
CA PHE A 471 -16.10 3.57 -8.05
C PHE A 471 -15.25 3.07 -9.23
N ALA A 472 -14.88 1.78 -9.24
CA ALA A 472 -13.99 1.23 -10.27
C ALA A 472 -14.55 1.37 -11.70
N SER A 473 -15.87 1.23 -11.87
CA SER A 473 -16.59 1.38 -13.15
C SER A 473 -17.00 2.82 -13.47
N GLY A 474 -16.56 3.79 -12.67
CA GLY A 474 -16.96 5.20 -12.80
C GLY A 474 -17.90 5.67 -11.70
N ILE A 475 -18.25 6.96 -11.74
CA ILE A 475 -19.13 7.63 -10.79
C ILE A 475 -20.58 7.14 -11.02
N PRO A 476 -21.32 6.67 -10.00
CA PRO A 476 -22.72 6.30 -10.14
C PRO A 476 -23.64 7.51 -10.42
N ALA A 477 -24.80 7.28 -11.03
CA ALA A 477 -25.78 8.33 -11.35
C ALA A 477 -26.23 9.13 -10.11
N ASP A 478 -26.41 8.46 -8.96
CA ASP A 478 -26.81 9.10 -7.69
C ASP A 478 -25.72 10.00 -7.07
N HIS A 479 -24.53 10.03 -7.69
CA HIS A 479 -23.34 10.76 -7.26
C HIS A 479 -22.77 11.61 -8.39
N ARG A 480 -23.59 11.97 -9.40
CA ARG A 480 -23.20 12.87 -10.48
C ARG A 480 -22.51 14.11 -9.94
N THR A 481 -21.38 14.43 -10.54
CA THR A 481 -20.44 15.43 -10.05
C THR A 481 -20.14 16.45 -11.15
N LEU A 482 -19.97 17.72 -10.77
CA LEU A 482 -19.57 18.79 -11.67
C LEU A 482 -18.23 19.38 -11.22
N VAL A 483 -17.25 19.45 -12.11
CA VAL A 483 -16.04 20.24 -11.90
C VAL A 483 -16.34 21.68 -12.30
N ALA A 484 -16.33 22.61 -11.35
CA ALA A 484 -16.58 24.02 -11.57
C ALA A 484 -15.27 24.81 -11.45
N VAL A 485 -14.94 25.56 -12.50
CA VAL A 485 -13.75 26.44 -12.55
C VAL A 485 -14.22 27.90 -12.62
N PRO A 486 -14.20 28.63 -11.49
CA PRO A 486 -14.50 30.05 -11.48
C PRO A 486 -13.37 30.83 -12.18
N ALA A 487 -13.69 31.56 -13.25
CA ALA A 487 -12.70 32.30 -14.05
C ALA A 487 -13.20 33.69 -14.45
N MET A 488 -12.30 34.57 -14.91
CA MET A 488 -12.68 35.84 -15.53
C MET A 488 -12.40 35.77 -17.02
N LEU A 489 -13.28 36.34 -17.84
CA LEU A 489 -13.05 36.53 -19.26
C LEU A 489 -12.34 37.87 -19.45
N THR A 490 -11.11 37.83 -19.92
CA THR A 490 -10.21 38.98 -20.04
C THR A 490 -9.90 39.28 -21.51
N ASP A 491 -9.32 38.32 -22.22
CA ASP A 491 -8.98 38.40 -23.63
C ASP A 491 -9.11 37.04 -24.33
N ALA A 492 -8.99 37.06 -25.65
CA ALA A 492 -9.14 35.90 -26.50
C ALA A 492 -8.14 34.76 -26.20
N ALA A 493 -6.89 35.09 -25.86
CA ALA A 493 -5.86 34.09 -25.61
C ALA A 493 -6.07 33.41 -24.25
N GLU A 494 -6.39 34.20 -23.21
CA GLU A 494 -6.69 33.63 -21.88
C GLU A 494 -7.96 32.76 -21.91
N ILE A 495 -8.95 33.11 -22.74
CA ILE A 495 -10.13 32.24 -22.96
C ILE A 495 -9.74 30.90 -23.57
N ASP A 496 -8.88 30.91 -24.59
CA ASP A 496 -8.44 29.67 -25.24
C ASP A 496 -7.64 28.79 -24.24
N GLU A 497 -6.75 29.39 -23.45
CA GLU A 497 -6.00 28.70 -22.39
C GLU A 497 -6.93 28.10 -21.31
N LEU A 498 -7.98 28.83 -20.91
CA LEU A 498 -8.97 28.34 -19.94
C LEU A 498 -9.73 27.12 -20.47
N VAL A 499 -10.11 27.15 -21.75
CA VAL A 499 -10.83 26.05 -22.41
C VAL A 499 -9.91 24.84 -22.61
N GLU A 500 -8.67 25.05 -23.05
CA GLU A 500 -7.66 23.98 -23.17
C GLU A 500 -7.40 23.33 -21.80
N ALA A 501 -7.23 24.14 -20.75
CA ALA A 501 -7.03 23.62 -19.41
C ALA A 501 -8.26 22.87 -18.89
N LEU A 502 -9.49 23.25 -19.28
CA LEU A 502 -10.70 22.50 -18.97
C LEU A 502 -10.72 21.14 -19.68
N GLU A 503 -10.33 21.11 -20.96
CA GLU A 503 -10.20 19.88 -21.75
C GLU A 503 -9.16 18.94 -21.15
N VAL A 504 -8.00 19.44 -20.72
CA VAL A 504 -6.98 18.63 -20.04
C VAL A 504 -7.53 17.98 -18.77
N ARG A 505 -8.31 18.72 -17.96
CA ARG A 505 -8.96 18.18 -16.76
C ARG A 505 -9.96 17.08 -17.11
N PHE A 506 -10.72 17.26 -18.19
CA PHE A 506 -11.62 16.24 -18.73
C PHE A 506 -10.87 14.99 -19.19
N LEU A 507 -9.83 15.14 -20.01
CA LEU A 507 -9.05 14.01 -20.53
C LEU A 507 -8.40 13.20 -19.40
N ALA A 508 -7.99 13.86 -18.31
CA ALA A 508 -7.49 13.21 -17.10
C ALA A 508 -8.58 12.49 -16.29
N ASN A 509 -9.85 12.91 -16.37
CA ASN A 509 -10.95 12.42 -15.54
C ASN A 509 -12.19 12.11 -16.40
N ARG A 510 -12.09 11.16 -17.32
CA ARG A 510 -13.20 10.80 -18.22
C ARG A 510 -14.21 9.92 -17.50
N ASP A 511 -15.46 10.37 -17.42
CA ASP A 511 -16.56 9.66 -16.79
C ASP A 511 -17.91 10.18 -17.34
N ALA A 512 -18.89 9.29 -17.53
CA ALA A 512 -20.22 9.67 -18.03
C ALA A 512 -21.02 10.52 -17.03
N ASN A 513 -20.73 10.40 -15.73
CA ASN A 513 -21.40 11.11 -14.65
C ASN A 513 -20.56 12.25 -14.07
N LEU A 514 -19.52 12.68 -14.80
CA LEU A 514 -18.70 13.85 -14.48
C LEU A 514 -18.84 14.92 -15.58
N ALA A 515 -19.30 16.09 -15.18
CA ALA A 515 -19.43 17.27 -16.04
C ALA A 515 -18.34 18.30 -15.72
N PHE A 516 -18.11 19.24 -16.64
CA PHE A 516 -17.09 20.29 -16.50
C PHE A 516 -17.69 21.66 -16.84
N ALA A 517 -17.50 22.66 -15.98
CA ALA A 517 -18.08 23.99 -16.15
C ALA A 517 -17.05 25.10 -15.95
N LEU A 518 -17.07 26.08 -16.86
CA LEU A 518 -16.55 27.41 -16.59
C LEU A 518 -17.65 28.28 -15.98
N VAL A 519 -17.37 28.88 -14.83
CA VAL A 519 -18.28 29.87 -14.21
C VAL A 519 -17.61 31.23 -14.28
N THR A 520 -18.13 32.12 -15.12
CA THR A 520 -17.35 33.25 -15.62
C THR A 520 -17.98 34.60 -15.33
N ASP A 521 -17.12 35.57 -15.03
CA ASP A 521 -17.43 37.01 -15.00
C ASP A 521 -16.59 37.72 -16.05
N LEU A 522 -16.98 38.94 -16.40
CA LEU A 522 -16.10 39.89 -17.09
C LEU A 522 -15.30 40.71 -16.07
N ARG A 523 -14.26 41.42 -16.55
CA ARG A 523 -13.47 42.32 -15.71
C ARG A 523 -14.33 43.44 -15.11
N ASP A 524 -14.00 43.86 -13.89
CA ASP A 524 -14.64 45.00 -13.22
C ASP A 524 -14.56 46.27 -14.11
N ALA A 525 -15.67 47.03 -14.18
CA ALA A 525 -15.80 48.18 -15.07
C ALA A 525 -16.58 49.34 -14.41
N THR A 526 -16.45 50.55 -14.96
CA THR A 526 -17.22 51.73 -14.54
C THR A 526 -18.62 51.77 -15.14
N THR A 527 -18.87 50.99 -16.20
CA THR A 527 -20.17 50.81 -16.86
C THR A 527 -20.58 49.34 -16.82
N GLU A 528 -21.89 49.07 -16.92
CA GLU A 528 -22.43 47.71 -16.91
C GLU A 528 -21.91 46.87 -18.08
N VAL A 529 -21.86 47.49 -19.27
CA VAL A 529 -21.38 46.90 -20.52
C VAL A 529 -20.21 47.72 -21.06
N VAL A 530 -19.20 47.05 -21.58
CA VAL A 530 -18.00 47.60 -22.22
C VAL A 530 -17.88 47.01 -23.63
N ASP A 531 -17.38 47.80 -24.58
CA ASP A 531 -17.14 47.35 -25.95
C ASP A 531 -16.21 46.12 -25.96
N GLY A 532 -16.65 45.06 -26.64
CA GLY A 532 -15.92 43.78 -26.75
C GLY A 532 -16.37 42.69 -25.77
N ASP A 533 -17.15 43.02 -24.74
CA ASP A 533 -17.66 42.02 -23.78
C ASP A 533 -18.43 40.88 -24.47
N ALA A 534 -19.34 41.23 -25.38
CA ALA A 534 -20.15 40.25 -26.11
C ALA A 534 -19.28 39.27 -26.91
N ALA A 535 -18.23 39.77 -27.57
CA ALA A 535 -17.31 38.95 -28.35
C ALA A 535 -16.54 37.95 -27.48
N LEU A 536 -16.16 38.33 -26.24
CA LEU A 536 -15.51 37.42 -25.30
C LEU A 536 -16.46 36.30 -24.85
N VAL A 537 -17.71 36.65 -24.53
CA VAL A 537 -18.74 35.68 -24.11
C VAL A 537 -19.10 34.73 -25.25
N GLU A 538 -19.26 35.24 -26.47
CA GLU A 538 -19.51 34.45 -27.68
C GLU A 538 -18.37 33.50 -27.98
N ARG A 539 -17.10 33.96 -27.89
CA ARG A 539 -15.92 33.10 -28.08
C ARG A 539 -15.90 31.95 -27.07
N ALA A 540 -16.08 32.25 -25.79
CA ALA A 540 -16.14 31.22 -24.74
C ALA A 540 -17.29 30.23 -24.99
N GLY A 541 -18.47 30.73 -25.39
CA GLY A 541 -19.62 29.90 -25.71
C GLY A 541 -19.36 28.98 -26.91
N ALA A 542 -18.80 29.50 -27.99
CA ALA A 542 -18.44 28.74 -29.18
C ALA A 542 -17.39 27.66 -28.88
N ALA A 543 -16.39 27.98 -28.06
CA ALA A 543 -15.34 27.03 -27.67
C ALA A 543 -15.90 25.87 -26.82
N ILE A 544 -16.80 26.15 -25.87
CA ILE A 544 -17.50 25.11 -25.09
C ILE A 544 -18.43 24.27 -25.96
N ALA A 545 -19.13 24.88 -26.93
CA ALA A 545 -19.95 24.14 -27.88
C ALA A 545 -19.09 23.22 -28.76
N ALA A 546 -17.90 23.66 -29.17
CA ALA A 546 -16.95 22.84 -29.92
C ALA A 546 -16.46 21.63 -29.10
N LEU A 547 -16.14 21.80 -27.81
CA LEU A 547 -15.79 20.67 -26.93
C LEU A 547 -16.93 19.64 -26.82
N ASN A 548 -18.18 20.10 -26.67
CA ASN A 548 -19.34 19.21 -26.63
C ASN A 548 -19.55 18.46 -27.95
N ALA A 549 -19.26 19.09 -29.09
CA ALA A 549 -19.30 18.45 -30.40
C ALA A 549 -18.20 17.39 -30.58
N THR A 550 -17.01 17.63 -30.02
CA THR A 550 -15.88 16.68 -30.04
C THR A 550 -16.12 15.48 -29.12
N TYR A 551 -16.79 15.66 -27.97
CA TYR A 551 -16.95 14.63 -26.93
C TYR A 551 -18.42 14.30 -26.53
N PRO A 552 -19.31 13.93 -27.47
CA PRO A 552 -20.76 13.86 -27.23
C PRO A 552 -21.22 12.71 -26.31
N THR A 553 -20.49 11.60 -26.20
CA THR A 553 -20.93 10.38 -25.50
C THR A 553 -20.03 9.96 -24.33
N GLN A 554 -18.98 10.74 -24.04
CA GLN A 554 -17.89 10.34 -23.16
C GLN A 554 -17.78 11.22 -21.91
N SER A 555 -18.72 12.15 -21.72
CA SER A 555 -18.73 13.11 -20.62
C SER A 555 -20.16 13.37 -20.13
N GLY A 556 -20.27 13.89 -18.91
CA GLY A 556 -21.50 14.52 -18.43
C GLY A 556 -21.79 15.89 -19.07
N GLY A 557 -20.97 16.32 -20.03
CA GLY A 557 -21.07 17.60 -20.77
C GLY A 557 -20.06 18.66 -20.31
N PHE A 558 -19.77 19.59 -21.22
CA PHE A 558 -19.09 20.85 -20.95
C PHE A 558 -20.09 22.00 -20.86
N PHE A 559 -19.86 22.91 -19.92
CA PHE A 559 -20.78 24.00 -19.63
C PHE A 559 -20.07 25.36 -19.52
N LEU A 560 -20.75 26.39 -19.99
CA LEU A 560 -20.44 27.79 -19.68
C LEU A 560 -21.59 28.37 -18.88
N PHE A 561 -21.28 28.94 -17.72
CA PHE A 561 -22.21 29.71 -16.91
C PHE A 561 -21.66 31.13 -16.76
N HIS A 562 -22.12 32.04 -17.61
CA HIS A 562 -21.65 33.42 -17.63
C HIS A 562 -22.61 34.36 -16.89
N ARG A 563 -22.06 35.22 -16.05
CA ARG A 563 -22.80 36.20 -15.25
C ARG A 563 -22.62 37.62 -15.78
N ALA A 564 -23.70 38.39 -15.77
CA ALA A 564 -23.65 39.83 -16.02
C ALA A 564 -23.00 40.57 -14.84
N ARG A 565 -22.40 41.75 -15.11
CA ARG A 565 -21.94 42.66 -14.05
C ARG A 565 -23.13 43.23 -13.29
N GLN A 566 -22.97 43.47 -12.00
CA GLN A 566 -23.93 44.17 -11.15
C GLN A 566 -23.26 45.36 -10.49
N TRP A 567 -24.02 46.44 -10.29
CA TRP A 567 -23.53 47.62 -9.60
C TRP A 567 -23.23 47.31 -8.13
N ASN A 568 -21.98 47.48 -7.72
CA ASN A 568 -21.58 47.38 -6.33
C ASN A 568 -21.49 48.78 -5.71
N PRO A 569 -22.38 49.15 -4.75
CA PRO A 569 -22.38 50.49 -4.17
C PRO A 569 -21.17 50.78 -3.27
N ARG A 570 -20.50 49.76 -2.73
CA ARG A 570 -19.31 49.92 -1.87
C ARG A 570 -18.04 50.17 -2.70
N GLU A 571 -17.84 49.37 -3.73
CA GLU A 571 -16.68 49.46 -4.63
C GLU A 571 -16.88 50.55 -5.71
N ARG A 572 -18.13 50.99 -5.92
CA ARG A 572 -18.54 51.97 -6.96
C ARG A 572 -18.16 51.53 -8.38
N LEU A 573 -18.26 50.23 -8.63
CA LEU A 573 -17.94 49.59 -9.90
C LEU A 573 -19.02 48.57 -10.25
N TRP A 574 -19.15 48.29 -11.54
CA TRP A 574 -19.88 47.15 -12.07
C TRP A 574 -18.96 45.94 -12.06
N MET A 575 -19.37 44.89 -11.34
CA MET A 575 -18.54 43.70 -11.14
C MET A 575 -19.42 42.46 -10.91
N GLY A 576 -18.84 41.27 -10.97
CA GLY A 576 -19.56 40.05 -10.63
C GLY A 576 -19.94 40.02 -9.15
N TRP A 577 -21.23 39.79 -8.85
CA TRP A 577 -21.73 39.71 -7.47
C TRP A 577 -20.92 38.68 -6.68
N GLU A 578 -20.41 39.09 -5.50
CA GLU A 578 -19.66 38.27 -4.55
C GLU A 578 -18.44 37.51 -5.14
N ARG A 579 -17.91 37.97 -6.29
CA ARG A 579 -16.72 37.41 -6.96
C ARG A 579 -16.75 35.87 -7.00
N LYS A 580 -15.73 35.19 -6.46
CA LYS A 580 -15.61 33.71 -6.45
C LYS A 580 -16.74 33.04 -5.65
N ARG A 581 -17.11 33.59 -4.49
CA ARG A 581 -18.19 33.06 -3.64
C ARG A 581 -19.51 33.07 -4.41
N GLY A 582 -19.85 34.23 -4.98
CA GLY A 582 -21.09 34.40 -5.72
C GLY A 582 -21.19 33.49 -6.95
N LYS A 583 -20.08 33.20 -7.63
CA LYS A 583 -20.06 32.24 -8.76
C LYS A 583 -20.56 30.88 -8.31
N LEU A 584 -20.03 30.38 -7.21
CA LEU A 584 -20.40 29.06 -6.69
C LEU A 584 -21.79 29.05 -6.08
N GLU A 585 -22.20 30.10 -5.36
CA GLU A 585 -23.56 30.23 -4.81
C GLU A 585 -24.63 30.23 -5.91
N GLN A 586 -24.48 31.06 -6.94
CA GLN A 586 -25.42 31.11 -8.06
C GLN A 586 -25.39 29.84 -8.91
N LEU A 587 -24.21 29.21 -9.06
CA LEU A 587 -24.12 27.90 -9.70
C LEU A 587 -24.95 26.87 -8.92
N ASN A 588 -24.76 26.79 -7.60
CA ASN A 588 -25.48 25.84 -6.75
C ASN A 588 -27.00 26.06 -6.82
N ALA A 589 -27.45 27.31 -6.83
CA ALA A 589 -28.86 27.66 -7.01
C ALA A 589 -29.40 27.25 -8.39
N ALA A 590 -28.65 27.50 -9.47
CA ALA A 590 -29.03 27.08 -10.81
C ALA A 590 -29.09 25.54 -10.95
N LEU A 591 -28.16 24.81 -10.31
CA LEU A 591 -28.17 23.35 -10.20
C LEU A 591 -29.35 22.81 -9.37
N ARG A 592 -30.14 23.67 -8.71
CA ARG A 592 -31.39 23.32 -8.03
C ARG A 592 -32.63 23.90 -8.70
N GLY A 593 -32.47 24.47 -9.90
CA GLY A 593 -33.58 24.90 -10.75
C GLY A 593 -33.92 26.39 -10.66
N GLU A 594 -33.14 27.20 -9.96
CA GLU A 594 -33.31 28.65 -9.99
C GLU A 594 -32.88 29.21 -11.36
N ALA A 595 -33.85 29.78 -12.09
CA ALA A 595 -33.64 30.33 -13.42
C ALA A 595 -33.23 31.82 -13.37
N GLY A 596 -32.58 32.30 -14.43
CA GLY A 596 -32.26 33.72 -14.60
C GLY A 596 -31.04 34.25 -13.84
N LEU A 597 -30.28 33.38 -13.17
CA LEU A 597 -29.06 33.76 -12.44
C LEU A 597 -27.84 34.00 -13.34
N PHE A 598 -27.86 33.44 -14.56
CA PHE A 598 -26.80 33.54 -15.54
C PHE A 598 -27.32 34.21 -16.81
N ALA A 599 -26.54 35.14 -17.36
CA ALA A 599 -26.88 35.86 -18.59
C ALA A 599 -26.73 34.95 -19.82
N THR A 600 -25.72 34.08 -19.81
CA THR A 600 -25.49 33.10 -20.88
C THR A 600 -25.19 31.73 -20.27
N VAL A 601 -25.93 30.71 -20.72
CA VAL A 601 -25.67 29.31 -20.39
C VAL A 601 -25.47 28.53 -21.68
N VAL A 602 -24.34 27.84 -21.80
CA VAL A 602 -24.03 26.95 -22.95
C VAL A 602 -23.76 25.55 -22.43
N GLY A 603 -24.26 24.53 -23.13
CA GLY A 603 -24.07 23.11 -22.78
C GLY A 603 -25.40 22.35 -22.63
N PRO A 604 -25.35 21.03 -22.40
CA PRO A 604 -26.53 20.18 -22.28
C PRO A 604 -27.21 20.36 -20.91
N THR A 605 -28.16 21.29 -20.79
CA THR A 605 -28.81 21.65 -19.52
C THR A 605 -29.77 20.59 -18.96
N ALA A 606 -30.06 19.54 -19.72
CA ALA A 606 -30.88 18.42 -19.26
C ALA A 606 -30.18 17.66 -18.12
N GLY A 607 -30.89 17.49 -16.99
CA GLY A 607 -30.36 16.75 -15.84
C GLY A 607 -29.31 17.49 -15.01
N LEU A 608 -29.23 18.84 -15.10
CA LEU A 608 -28.41 19.65 -14.18
C LEU A 608 -28.86 19.49 -12.72
N ALA A 609 -30.16 19.27 -12.50
CA ALA A 609 -30.74 19.06 -11.17
C ALA A 609 -30.25 17.77 -10.48
N ASP A 610 -29.78 16.79 -11.26
CA ASP A 610 -29.30 15.50 -10.74
C ASP A 610 -27.85 15.59 -10.23
N ILE A 611 -27.15 16.70 -10.48
CA ILE A 611 -25.80 16.91 -9.97
C ILE A 611 -25.88 17.03 -8.46
N ARG A 612 -25.14 16.17 -7.77
CA ARG A 612 -25.11 16.09 -6.32
C ARG A 612 -23.90 16.79 -5.73
N TYR A 613 -22.75 16.64 -6.38
CA TYR A 613 -21.48 17.16 -5.88
C TYR A 613 -20.87 18.18 -6.85
N VAL A 614 -20.18 19.17 -6.30
CA VAL A 614 -19.37 20.11 -7.08
C VAL A 614 -17.93 20.03 -6.61
N ILE A 615 -16.98 19.97 -7.55
CA ILE A 615 -15.55 20.12 -7.31
C ILE A 615 -15.18 21.54 -7.73
N ALA A 616 -14.95 22.43 -6.76
CA ALA A 616 -14.47 23.78 -7.03
C ALA A 616 -12.94 23.78 -7.17
N LEU A 617 -12.45 24.32 -8.28
CA LEU A 617 -11.03 24.47 -8.60
C LEU A 617 -10.73 25.89 -9.05
N ASP A 618 -9.55 26.42 -8.73
CA ASP A 618 -9.09 27.66 -9.38
C ASP A 618 -8.62 27.38 -10.80
N ALA A 619 -8.56 28.42 -11.64
CA ALA A 619 -8.15 28.31 -13.04
C ALA A 619 -6.73 27.72 -13.23
N ASP A 620 -5.83 27.94 -12.26
CA ASP A 620 -4.45 27.43 -12.24
C ASP A 620 -4.31 26.07 -11.52
N THR A 621 -5.41 25.51 -11.01
CA THR A 621 -5.37 24.24 -10.29
C THR A 621 -5.53 23.06 -11.25
N GLY A 622 -4.49 22.24 -11.33
CA GLY A 622 -4.51 20.96 -12.03
C GLY A 622 -5.29 19.90 -11.25
N LEU A 623 -6.09 19.12 -11.97
CA LEU A 623 -6.82 17.96 -11.46
C LEU A 623 -6.18 16.69 -12.03
N PRO A 624 -5.37 15.95 -11.24
CA PRO A 624 -4.70 14.75 -11.74
C PRO A 624 -5.67 13.65 -12.14
N ARG A 625 -5.13 12.64 -12.80
CA ARG A 625 -5.90 11.50 -13.30
C ARG A 625 -6.71 10.83 -12.19
N ASP A 626 -7.97 10.57 -12.48
CA ASP A 626 -8.96 9.90 -11.61
C ASP A 626 -9.26 10.59 -10.26
N ALA A 627 -8.69 11.77 -9.98
CA ALA A 627 -8.85 12.48 -8.72
C ALA A 627 -10.32 12.85 -8.44
N ALA A 628 -11.09 13.25 -9.47
CA ALA A 628 -12.51 13.59 -9.31
C ALA A 628 -13.32 12.41 -8.77
N ARG A 629 -13.08 11.22 -9.35
CA ARG A 629 -13.75 9.98 -8.98
C ARG A 629 -13.42 9.57 -7.55
N VAL A 630 -12.15 9.71 -7.14
CA VAL A 630 -11.72 9.42 -5.76
C VAL A 630 -12.36 10.38 -4.75
N LEU A 631 -12.45 11.67 -5.09
CA LEU A 631 -13.11 12.68 -4.25
C LEU A 631 -14.61 12.37 -4.09
N ALA A 632 -15.31 12.10 -5.20
CA ALA A 632 -16.72 11.72 -5.19
C ALA A 632 -16.98 10.43 -4.37
N ALA A 633 -16.15 9.40 -4.57
CA ALA A 633 -16.24 8.15 -3.83
C ALA A 633 -15.98 8.31 -2.32
N THR A 634 -15.12 9.26 -1.95
CA THR A 634 -14.84 9.59 -0.54
C THR A 634 -16.05 10.29 0.07
N LEU A 635 -16.58 11.35 -0.55
CA LEU A 635 -17.73 12.08 -0.01
C LEU A 635 -19.00 11.21 0.07
N ALA A 636 -19.19 10.30 -0.89
CA ALA A 636 -20.34 9.39 -0.93
C ALA A 636 -20.38 8.36 0.20
N HIS A 637 -19.23 8.05 0.81
CA HIS A 637 -19.13 7.04 1.86
C HIS A 637 -20.04 7.38 3.06
N PRO A 638 -20.79 6.41 3.64
CA PRO A 638 -21.76 6.69 4.72
C PRO A 638 -21.19 7.43 5.94
N LEU A 639 -19.93 7.17 6.29
CA LEU A 639 -19.23 7.87 7.38
C LEU A 639 -18.69 9.27 7.00
N ASN A 640 -18.80 9.69 5.76
CA ASN A 640 -18.46 11.05 5.36
C ASN A 640 -19.72 11.88 5.07
N ARG A 641 -20.89 11.26 4.95
CA ARG A 641 -22.15 11.97 4.71
C ARG A 641 -22.44 13.01 5.81
N PRO A 642 -22.74 14.26 5.42
CA PRO A 642 -22.94 15.35 6.37
C PRO A 642 -24.22 15.17 7.19
N CYS A 643 -24.15 15.49 8.48
CA CYS A 643 -25.29 15.55 9.38
C CYS A 643 -25.46 16.98 9.89
N PHE A 644 -26.54 17.62 9.45
CA PHE A 644 -26.88 18.98 9.83
C PHE A 644 -27.59 19.02 11.19
N ASP A 645 -27.04 19.76 12.14
CA ASP A 645 -27.64 20.06 13.43
C ASP A 645 -28.47 21.34 13.32
N ALA A 646 -29.80 21.23 13.48
CA ALA A 646 -30.71 22.36 13.37
C ALA A 646 -30.58 23.38 14.52
N ALA A 647 -30.20 22.95 15.73
CA ALA A 647 -30.04 23.82 16.88
C ALA A 647 -28.77 24.68 16.76
N ARG A 648 -27.66 24.06 16.33
CA ARG A 648 -26.40 24.76 16.04
C ARG A 648 -26.39 25.39 14.64
N ARG A 649 -27.39 25.04 13.83
CA ARG A 649 -27.52 25.36 12.41
C ARG A 649 -26.23 25.03 11.61
N ARG A 650 -25.51 23.95 11.88
CA ARG A 650 -24.25 23.65 11.18
C ARG A 650 -24.04 22.15 11.05
N ILE A 651 -23.09 21.72 10.22
CA ILE A 651 -22.75 20.31 10.11
C ILE A 651 -21.87 19.92 11.30
N THR A 652 -22.25 18.87 12.04
CA THR A 652 -21.55 18.44 13.27
C THR A 652 -20.93 17.05 13.15
N GLU A 653 -21.40 16.24 12.21
CA GLU A 653 -20.84 14.92 11.89
C GLU A 653 -20.79 14.74 10.37
N GLY A 654 -19.86 13.90 9.89
CA GLY A 654 -19.53 13.84 8.47
C GLY A 654 -18.97 15.17 7.96
N TYR A 655 -18.95 15.34 6.64
CA TYR A 655 -18.30 16.45 5.97
C TYR A 655 -19.21 16.97 4.86
N GLY A 656 -19.49 18.27 4.86
CA GLY A 656 -20.13 18.94 3.73
C GLY A 656 -19.14 19.26 2.61
N ILE A 657 -17.86 19.44 2.99
CA ILE A 657 -16.76 19.79 2.09
C ILE A 657 -15.60 18.83 2.35
N LEU A 658 -14.97 18.33 1.29
CA LEU A 658 -13.71 17.58 1.37
C LEU A 658 -12.63 18.30 0.55
N GLN A 659 -11.58 18.69 1.26
CA GLN A 659 -10.41 19.32 0.69
C GLN A 659 -9.32 18.28 0.38
N PRO A 660 -8.85 18.17 -0.86
CA PRO A 660 -7.62 17.44 -1.17
C PRO A 660 -6.37 18.21 -0.75
N ARG A 661 -5.24 17.52 -0.65
CA ARG A 661 -3.93 18.15 -0.48
C ARG A 661 -3.61 19.00 -1.71
N VAL A 662 -3.02 20.17 -1.52
CA VAL A 662 -2.47 21.00 -2.61
C VAL A 662 -0.95 20.99 -2.53
N GLY A 663 -0.29 20.81 -3.67
CA GLY A 663 1.17 20.89 -3.78
C GLY A 663 1.59 21.58 -5.06
N ALA A 664 2.84 22.03 -5.10
CA ALA A 664 3.37 22.79 -6.23
C ALA A 664 3.91 21.89 -7.37
N THR A 665 3.71 22.32 -8.62
CA THR A 665 4.32 21.67 -9.80
C THR A 665 5.86 21.71 -9.73
N MET A 666 6.53 20.67 -10.26
CA MET A 666 8.00 20.73 -10.48
C MET A 666 8.38 21.87 -11.44
N ALA A 667 7.56 22.06 -12.47
CA ALA A 667 7.75 23.14 -13.42
C ALA A 667 7.75 24.51 -12.72
N SER A 668 6.73 24.85 -11.92
CA SER A 668 6.66 26.17 -11.27
C SER A 668 7.83 26.42 -10.32
N ILE A 669 8.21 25.42 -9.51
CA ILE A 669 9.34 25.55 -8.57
C ILE A 669 10.66 25.78 -9.31
N SER A 670 10.84 25.21 -10.50
CA SER A 670 12.05 25.41 -11.30
C SER A 670 12.14 26.75 -12.04
N ARG A 671 11.04 27.54 -12.11
CA ARG A 671 10.98 28.79 -12.91
C ARG A 671 11.90 29.91 -12.39
N SER A 672 12.23 29.95 -11.11
CA SER A 672 13.08 31.01 -10.55
C SER A 672 13.91 30.55 -9.35
N ARG A 673 14.95 31.33 -9.00
CA ARG A 673 15.73 31.12 -7.77
C ARG A 673 14.85 31.26 -6.52
N PHE A 674 13.93 32.23 -6.52
CA PHE A 674 12.99 32.44 -5.43
C PHE A 674 12.09 31.20 -5.24
N ALA A 675 11.46 30.73 -6.32
CA ALA A 675 10.58 29.56 -6.29
C ALA A 675 11.32 28.29 -5.84
N ARG A 676 12.58 28.10 -6.24
CA ARG A 676 13.40 26.97 -5.74
C ARG A 676 13.72 27.04 -4.24
N LEU A 677 13.92 28.23 -3.69
CA LEU A 677 14.26 28.40 -2.28
C LEU A 677 13.01 28.32 -1.36
N PHE A 678 11.88 28.87 -1.83
CA PHE A 678 10.67 29.04 -1.01
C PHE A 678 9.50 28.12 -1.40
N GLY A 679 9.54 27.47 -2.57
CA GLY A 679 8.45 26.63 -3.08
C GLY A 679 8.31 25.27 -2.39
N GLY A 680 9.21 24.92 -1.48
CA GLY A 680 9.16 23.65 -0.75
C GLY A 680 9.45 22.42 -1.62
N ARG A 681 8.95 21.25 -1.20
CA ARG A 681 9.11 20.00 -1.96
C ARG A 681 8.12 19.95 -3.12
N ALA A 682 8.64 20.00 -4.35
CA ALA A 682 7.88 19.85 -5.58
C ALA A 682 7.55 18.39 -5.90
N GLY A 683 6.43 18.18 -6.59
CA GLY A 683 6.12 16.90 -7.24
C GLY A 683 5.29 15.92 -6.41
N ILE A 684 5.15 14.70 -6.95
CA ILE A 684 4.39 13.62 -6.34
C ILE A 684 5.37 12.74 -5.55
N ASP A 685 5.18 12.63 -4.24
CA ASP A 685 5.89 11.64 -3.43
C ASP A 685 5.25 10.26 -3.63
N PRO A 686 5.94 9.29 -4.29
CA PRO A 686 5.37 7.97 -4.55
C PRO A 686 5.35 7.06 -3.31
N TYR A 687 6.04 7.46 -2.23
CA TYR A 687 6.20 6.65 -1.01
C TYR A 687 5.25 7.09 0.11
N THR A 688 4.88 8.36 0.15
CA THR A 688 3.96 8.91 1.17
C THR A 688 2.51 8.84 0.71
N ARG A 689 1.77 7.83 1.21
CA ARG A 689 0.35 7.66 0.90
C ARG A 689 -0.58 8.68 1.56
N ALA A 690 -0.23 9.19 2.75
CA ALA A 690 -1.02 10.18 3.47
C ALA A 690 -0.09 11.12 4.25
N VAL A 691 -0.42 12.41 4.26
CA VAL A 691 0.30 13.43 5.04
C VAL A 691 -0.48 13.76 6.30
N SER A 692 0.24 13.96 7.40
CA SER A 692 -0.36 14.39 8.67
C SER A 692 -0.80 15.85 8.57
N ASP A 693 -2.01 16.11 9.04
CA ASP A 693 -2.52 17.46 9.25
C ASP A 693 -3.06 17.54 10.67
N VAL A 694 -2.55 18.48 11.45
CA VAL A 694 -2.86 18.57 12.88
C VAL A 694 -4.36 18.75 13.10
N TYR A 695 -5.04 19.53 12.26
CA TYR A 695 -6.47 19.78 12.43
C TYR A 695 -7.29 18.53 12.12
N GLN A 696 -7.00 17.88 10.99
CA GLN A 696 -7.70 16.65 10.61
C GLN A 696 -7.40 15.51 11.59
N ASP A 697 -6.15 15.35 12.01
CA ASP A 697 -5.72 14.20 12.80
C ASP A 697 -6.14 14.33 14.26
N VAL A 698 -6.10 15.55 14.82
CA VAL A 698 -6.47 15.82 16.23
C VAL A 698 -7.95 16.11 16.36
N PHE A 699 -8.56 16.90 15.48
CA PHE A 699 -9.93 17.41 15.63
C PHE A 699 -10.94 16.81 14.64
N ASP A 700 -10.50 15.94 13.74
CA ASP A 700 -11.33 15.35 12.68
C ASP A 700 -11.96 16.42 11.76
N GLU A 701 -11.27 17.57 11.58
CA GLU A 701 -11.69 18.72 10.74
C GLU A 701 -10.52 19.28 9.95
N GLY A 702 -10.70 19.54 8.65
CA GLY A 702 -9.70 20.19 7.79
C GLY A 702 -9.96 21.68 7.60
N SER A 703 -8.94 22.42 7.17
CA SER A 703 -9.06 23.85 6.84
C SER A 703 -9.40 24.03 5.36
N PHE A 704 -10.60 24.52 5.04
CA PHE A 704 -10.99 24.76 3.65
C PHE A 704 -10.27 25.97 3.05
N ILE A 705 -9.64 25.81 1.88
CA ILE A 705 -8.85 26.82 1.15
C ILE A 705 -9.48 27.19 -0.20
N GLY A 706 -10.78 26.97 -0.35
CA GLY A 706 -11.53 27.31 -1.55
C GLY A 706 -11.38 26.33 -2.70
N LYS A 707 -10.85 25.12 -2.43
CA LYS A 707 -10.66 24.04 -3.40
C LYS A 707 -11.02 22.69 -2.82
N GLY A 708 -11.84 21.93 -3.54
CA GLY A 708 -12.28 20.62 -3.09
C GLY A 708 -13.65 20.25 -3.59
N ILE A 709 -14.12 19.08 -3.17
CA ILE A 709 -15.46 18.58 -3.49
C ILE A 709 -16.43 18.91 -2.36
N TYR A 710 -17.67 19.23 -2.68
CA TYR A 710 -18.71 19.44 -1.67
C TYR A 710 -20.08 18.95 -2.10
N ASP A 711 -20.94 18.65 -1.13
CA ASP A 711 -22.35 18.32 -1.32
C ASP A 711 -23.16 19.61 -1.36
N ILE A 712 -23.84 19.84 -2.49
CA ILE A 712 -24.53 21.11 -2.80
C ILE A 712 -25.57 21.42 -1.73
N ASP A 713 -26.41 20.45 -1.40
CA ASP A 713 -27.52 20.62 -0.46
C ASP A 713 -27.00 20.83 0.97
N ALA A 714 -25.92 20.11 1.32
CA ALA A 714 -25.27 20.26 2.62
C ALA A 714 -24.66 21.65 2.80
N VAL A 715 -23.95 22.16 1.80
CA VAL A 715 -23.32 23.48 1.82
C VAL A 715 -24.37 24.59 1.80
N GLN A 716 -25.35 24.52 0.91
CA GLN A 716 -26.44 25.50 0.86
C GLN A 716 -27.21 25.55 2.17
N ARG A 717 -27.51 24.40 2.79
CA ARG A 717 -28.19 24.38 4.09
C ARG A 717 -27.32 24.91 5.24
N ALA A 718 -26.01 24.68 5.18
CA ALA A 718 -25.07 25.12 6.20
C ALA A 718 -24.73 26.61 6.11
N ILE A 719 -24.66 27.17 4.92
CA ILE A 719 -24.09 28.52 4.68
C ILE A 719 -25.11 29.49 4.09
N GLY A 720 -26.11 29.00 3.34
CA GLY A 720 -27.07 29.82 2.60
C GLY A 720 -27.65 30.97 3.44
N GLY A 721 -27.45 32.20 2.95
CA GLY A 721 -27.94 33.43 3.59
C GLY A 721 -27.27 33.80 4.92
N ARG A 722 -26.18 33.16 5.34
CA ARG A 722 -25.44 33.53 6.56
C ARG A 722 -24.40 34.60 6.37
N LEU A 723 -23.66 34.51 5.27
CA LEU A 723 -22.56 35.41 5.01
C LEU A 723 -23.15 36.69 4.39
N PRO A 724 -23.03 37.84 5.06
CA PRO A 724 -23.60 39.08 4.55
C PRO A 724 -22.81 39.58 3.34
N ASP A 725 -23.54 40.23 2.43
CA ASP A 725 -22.96 40.72 1.18
C ASP A 725 -21.88 41.80 1.39
N ASP A 726 -20.85 41.72 0.55
CA ASP A 726 -19.68 42.59 0.44
C ASP A 726 -18.89 42.78 1.74
N ARG A 727 -19.05 41.87 2.72
CA ARG A 727 -18.47 42.03 4.05
C ARG A 727 -17.31 41.09 4.33
N VAL A 728 -17.26 39.93 3.71
CA VAL A 728 -16.28 38.88 4.01
C VAL A 728 -15.26 38.78 2.86
N LEU A 729 -13.99 39.07 3.16
CA LEU A 729 -12.89 39.00 2.19
C LEU A 729 -12.45 37.56 1.95
N SER A 730 -12.33 36.77 3.02
CA SER A 730 -11.97 35.34 2.99
C SER A 730 -13.13 34.53 3.55
N HIS A 731 -13.78 33.77 2.69
CA HIS A 731 -14.98 33.00 3.00
C HIS A 731 -14.63 31.54 3.25
N ASP A 732 -13.66 30.99 2.52
CA ASP A 732 -13.25 29.58 2.53
C ASP A 732 -13.18 28.97 3.95
N LEU A 733 -12.47 29.61 4.90
CA LEU A 733 -12.35 29.09 6.27
C LEU A 733 -13.69 29.06 7.02
N LEU A 734 -14.52 30.08 6.84
CA LEU A 734 -15.87 30.14 7.44
C LEU A 734 -16.77 29.07 6.83
N GLU A 735 -16.69 28.87 5.51
CA GLU A 735 -17.45 27.83 4.84
C GLU A 735 -17.06 26.45 5.38
N GLY A 736 -15.76 26.19 5.51
CA GLY A 736 -15.23 24.98 6.12
C GLY A 736 -15.70 24.78 7.56
N ALA A 737 -15.85 25.85 8.35
CA ALA A 737 -16.31 25.77 9.74
C ALA A 737 -17.82 25.50 9.87
N TYR A 738 -18.66 26.05 8.98
CA TYR A 738 -20.11 25.81 9.01
C TYR A 738 -20.51 24.51 8.32
N ALA A 739 -19.93 24.23 7.16
CA ALA A 739 -20.21 23.02 6.39
C ALA A 739 -19.38 21.81 6.85
N ARG A 740 -18.42 22.03 7.75
CA ARG A 740 -17.47 21.03 8.25
C ARG A 740 -16.63 20.43 7.13
N SER A 741 -15.40 20.94 6.99
CA SER A 741 -14.43 20.46 6.02
C SER A 741 -13.65 19.25 6.56
N GLY A 742 -13.32 18.30 5.69
CA GLY A 742 -12.41 17.18 5.96
C GLY A 742 -11.27 17.13 4.94
N LEU A 743 -10.08 16.70 5.37
CA LEU A 743 -8.91 16.58 4.50
C LEU A 743 -8.82 15.18 3.87
N VAL A 744 -8.74 15.14 2.54
CA VAL A 744 -8.40 13.95 1.75
C VAL A 744 -6.90 13.93 1.52
N SER A 745 -6.16 13.39 2.48
CA SER A 745 -4.70 13.49 2.58
C SER A 745 -3.91 12.70 1.54
N ASP A 746 -4.57 11.82 0.81
CA ASP A 746 -4.01 10.92 -0.21
C ASP A 746 -4.36 11.33 -1.66
N VAL A 747 -5.14 12.40 -1.84
CA VAL A 747 -5.38 13.04 -3.14
C VAL A 747 -4.60 14.35 -3.19
N LEU A 748 -3.72 14.48 -4.19
CA LEU A 748 -2.94 15.69 -4.43
C LEU A 748 -3.53 16.45 -5.63
N LEU A 749 -3.96 17.68 -5.43
CA LEU A 749 -4.11 18.68 -6.47
C LEU A 749 -2.81 19.45 -6.65
N VAL A 750 -2.65 20.01 -7.84
CA VAL A 750 -1.39 20.62 -8.24
C VAL A 750 -1.61 22.07 -8.62
N GLU A 751 -0.84 22.97 -8.03
CA GLU A 751 -0.88 24.42 -8.30
C GLU A 751 0.49 24.95 -8.73
N ASP A 752 0.50 26.13 -9.33
CA ASP A 752 1.72 26.86 -9.62
C ASP A 752 2.15 27.71 -8.41
N PHE A 753 3.44 27.62 -8.07
CA PHE A 753 4.04 28.47 -7.05
C PHE A 753 4.45 29.85 -7.62
N PRO A 754 4.28 30.97 -6.87
CA PRO A 754 4.70 32.29 -7.33
C PRO A 754 6.18 32.34 -7.75
N SER A 755 6.44 32.85 -8.95
CA SER A 755 7.80 32.93 -9.50
C SER A 755 8.63 34.07 -8.90
N THR A 756 7.99 35.08 -8.28
CA THR A 756 8.66 36.25 -7.70
C THR A 756 8.21 36.52 -6.27
N HIS A 757 9.09 37.13 -5.48
CA HIS A 757 8.79 37.55 -4.11
C HIS A 757 7.63 38.55 -4.06
N ALA A 758 7.55 39.49 -5.01
CA ALA A 758 6.47 40.47 -5.06
C ALA A 758 5.09 39.81 -5.26
N ALA A 759 5.02 38.78 -6.12
CA ALA A 759 3.79 38.01 -6.32
C ALA A 759 3.39 37.21 -5.06
N ASP A 760 4.36 36.58 -4.39
CA ASP A 760 4.12 35.85 -3.14
C ASP A 760 3.63 36.79 -2.02
N ILE A 761 4.29 37.93 -1.79
CA ILE A 761 3.88 38.90 -0.76
C ILE A 761 2.50 39.49 -1.07
N SER A 762 2.19 39.81 -2.33
CA SER A 762 0.85 40.29 -2.71
C SER A 762 -0.23 39.24 -2.43
N ARG A 763 0.04 37.96 -2.73
CA ARG A 763 -0.84 36.83 -2.38
C ARG A 763 -1.03 36.72 -0.87
N ARG A 764 0.06 36.69 -0.09
CA ARG A 764 0.02 36.60 1.39
C ARG A 764 -0.68 37.79 2.03
N HIS A 765 -0.45 39.00 1.54
CA HIS A 765 -1.10 40.21 2.07
C HIS A 765 -2.62 40.13 1.92
N ARG A 766 -3.14 39.57 0.81
CA ARG A 766 -4.59 39.32 0.66
C ARG A 766 -5.09 38.31 1.69
N TRP A 767 -4.36 37.22 1.90
CA TRP A 767 -4.74 36.19 2.88
C TRP A 767 -4.70 36.72 4.32
N ILE A 768 -3.61 37.39 4.72
CA ILE A 768 -3.45 37.99 6.05
C ILE A 768 -4.60 38.94 6.35
N ARG A 769 -4.99 39.83 5.41
CA ARG A 769 -6.13 40.73 5.63
C ARG A 769 -7.45 39.98 5.79
N GLY A 770 -7.62 38.88 5.06
CA GLY A 770 -8.80 38.03 5.18
C GLY A 770 -8.84 37.31 6.51
N ASP A 771 -7.74 36.71 6.93
CA ASP A 771 -7.62 35.99 8.20
C ASP A 771 -7.77 36.93 9.40
N TRP A 772 -7.27 38.16 9.32
CA TRP A 772 -7.47 39.18 10.36
C TRP A 772 -8.92 39.66 10.48
N GLN A 773 -9.73 39.49 9.43
CA GLN A 773 -11.13 39.88 9.44
C GLN A 773 -12.03 38.84 10.12
N ILE A 774 -11.67 37.55 10.00
CA ILE A 774 -12.36 36.41 10.59
C ILE A 774 -12.12 36.40 12.09
#